data_AF-A0A7Z2VMM3-F1
#
_entry.id   AF-A0A7Z2VMM3-F1
#
_cell.length_a   1.000
_cell.length_b   1.000
_cell.length_c   1.000
_cell.angle_alpha   90.00
_cell.angle_beta   90.00
_cell.angle_gamma   90.00
#
_symmetry.space_group_name_H-M   'P 1'
#
loop_
_entity.id
_entity.type
_entity.pdbx_description
1 polymer ?
#
loop_
_entity_poly.entity_id
_entity_poly.type
_entity_poly.pdbx_seq_one_letter_code
_entity_poly.pdbx_strand_id
1 'polypeptide(L)'
;MNSRFWRRAICFALVLLLTSPRLADLPTAYASSQTYYVSYSSGNDSNDGLSASTPWKTLGKVSSRTFGAGDSILLKKGDAWTGETLYLNGNGTSSNWISLSSYGTGTAKPIITPYTSVAAIPAANPTDLAANGLLYAIYLHNAAGWKISGLEIGYAKSGIVYVNDTNGSRDGLWIEDCYIHDIVKWPMNPFPSADNRLSSLQIMSYSVGIYTHLDESSPSNQRLKNVTVKNVTIERTDGPLEIRKADNVSIEGIHANESYREGIQLTGINVGYAGTPVGLLKDSVILNSGISGMAWGTAGLQFNAVENFVADNVEVGYTQSPNGIDYEGLNKNVTVQNSYIHDNADEAVMVYRNPQWSGGVENVNTSLINNVFQNNGINNDGNPHAAFLVQQYNYTNGGTVSGNTIIKTSRAQSLNMIVERTPQFNEYWPTGSYSLSNNTVKLPNGNILNYASTGFSGTQGKNGWTYRQFNGSTISDLAWNNANQTWQGSETFLLVGEDWMHPATGYATERIWTAPASENIRITGNPKKSDSALGNGVITSIWKNGTQIWAQAVTTTAGVRHDMQVSVNTGDTIAFVLDPNGDSSYDKTTWNPVIEEIKQTSFTADADFGPQQGMYGWRYVENNGSEETNMTWNGASGVWSGSVTNLLIGSDWQHPAIGIQSQRKWIAPSSGTVRITGSVRKYDSASGNGVIASIWKNGAKIWGDTSVTTLTGTSHDFTETVTAGDTLYFKIDANGEPSNDKTYWNPTISLAPSFSFDEMMSPYWSGTSMSNESVQMISSDGLDAEAPLLFHPTGTITVRNAQLGTAYAQGTDWTYDAVSNKIKLTSVTSATYMDSSSFYPATPPSGCFTVPKVGGGNVLGCEGEFFHDRQLAVSYPHNPNVWPGSFPAYQGGNLPRTIAKLTAGQPLGLTLYGDSISVGHSASGVEGAAPGLPNWGTLAMVKLQANYGSNLTFRNPSVSGQTSAWGASNVHALVSANHPDLVIIAFGMNDGTGGVAPAAFKNNVQAIIDDVRATNANAEFILVAPTLANPETAYAGNQADYKAILQQLVASGTVLMDMTGLHQTLLGGKRFQDMTGNNVNHPNDFLVRAYAQSMSALLIP
;
A
#
# COMPACT_ATOMS: atom_id res chain seq x y z
N MET A 1 -67.72 79.54 2.90
CA MET A 1 -66.55 79.71 2.00
C MET A 1 -65.29 79.32 2.77
N ASN A 2 -64.46 78.45 2.19
CA ASN A 2 -63.07 78.08 2.54
C ASN A 2 -62.74 77.61 3.98
N SER A 3 -62.43 76.32 4.18
CA SER A 3 -61.77 75.82 5.41
C SER A 3 -61.19 74.39 5.24
N ARG A 4 -59.87 74.18 5.35
CA ARG A 4 -59.26 72.83 5.53
C ARG A 4 -57.93 72.90 6.29
N PHE A 5 -57.86 72.20 7.42
CA PHE A 5 -56.77 72.14 8.41
C PHE A 5 -57.21 70.98 9.36
N TRP A 6 -56.48 69.91 9.75
CA TRP A 6 -55.09 69.71 10.20
C TRP A 6 -54.66 68.22 10.04
N ARG A 7 -53.35 67.95 9.98
CA ARG A 7 -52.72 66.62 10.19
C ARG A 7 -51.59 66.76 11.23
N ARG A 8 -51.64 66.01 12.34
CA ARG A 8 -50.51 65.42 13.12
C ARG A 8 -51.01 64.86 14.48
N ALA A 9 -50.60 63.61 14.76
CA ALA A 9 -50.35 62.91 16.05
C ALA A 9 -51.28 63.05 17.27
N ILE A 10 -51.69 61.89 17.84
CA ILE A 10 -51.89 61.46 19.27
C ILE A 10 -52.75 60.16 19.22
N CYS A 11 -52.27 58.96 19.59
CA CYS A 11 -52.10 58.34 20.92
C CYS A 11 -53.39 57.98 21.72
N PHE A 12 -53.48 56.68 22.09
CA PHE A 12 -54.27 56.03 23.16
C PHE A 12 -55.78 55.74 23.01
N ALA A 13 -56.10 54.42 22.95
CA ALA A 13 -57.15 53.68 23.68
C ALA A 13 -57.96 52.69 22.81
N LEU A 14 -57.44 51.47 22.66
CA LEU A 14 -58.21 50.27 22.35
C LEU A 14 -57.52 49.06 23.00
N VAL A 15 -57.68 48.97 24.33
CA VAL A 15 -57.29 47.84 25.18
C VAL A 15 -58.55 47.40 25.91
N LEU A 16 -58.93 46.13 25.75
CA LEU A 16 -59.83 45.26 26.54
C LEU A 16 -60.79 44.47 25.63
N LEU A 17 -60.29 43.35 25.11
CA LEU A 17 -60.96 42.03 24.98
C LEU A 17 -60.08 41.09 24.13
N LEU A 18 -58.89 40.78 24.65
CA LEU A 18 -58.01 39.72 24.15
C LEU A 18 -57.44 38.98 25.37
N THR A 19 -58.22 38.06 25.94
CA THR A 19 -57.72 36.96 26.79
C THR A 19 -58.68 35.78 26.70
N SER A 20 -58.75 35.18 25.51
CA SER A 20 -59.08 33.76 25.37
C SER A 20 -57.88 33.11 24.67
N PRO A 21 -57.17 32.17 25.31
CA PRO A 21 -56.09 31.46 24.62
C PRO A 21 -56.68 30.67 23.45
N ARG A 22 -56.13 30.87 22.26
CA ARG A 22 -56.37 30.01 21.10
C ARG A 22 -55.77 28.63 21.44
N LEU A 23 -56.60 27.59 21.35
CA LEU A 23 -56.18 26.19 21.34
C LEU A 23 -55.37 25.88 20.06
N ALA A 24 -54.10 26.30 20.01
CA ALA A 24 -53.20 25.96 18.90
C ALA A 24 -51.74 25.70 19.30
N ASP A 25 -51.36 25.87 20.57
CA ASP A 25 -50.01 25.57 21.07
C ASP A 25 -50.06 24.59 22.26
N LEU A 26 -50.68 23.43 22.07
CA LEU A 26 -50.37 22.28 22.93
C LEU A 26 -49.10 21.64 22.37
N PRO A 27 -48.03 21.44 23.16
CA PRO A 27 -46.94 20.60 22.73
C PRO A 27 -47.54 19.23 22.41
N THR A 28 -47.28 18.73 21.20
CA THR A 28 -47.56 17.34 20.86
C THR A 28 -46.80 16.50 21.88
N ALA A 29 -47.53 15.95 22.85
CA ALA A 29 -46.98 14.97 23.77
C ALA A 29 -46.64 13.75 22.92
N TYR A 30 -45.38 13.61 22.50
CA TYR A 30 -44.87 12.34 22.00
C TYR A 30 -45.10 11.32 23.13
N ALA A 31 -45.77 10.21 22.82
CA ALA A 31 -45.83 9.08 23.74
C ALA A 31 -44.39 8.74 24.16
N SER A 32 -44.16 8.45 25.45
CA SER A 32 -42.81 8.13 25.93
C SER A 32 -42.26 6.91 25.19
N SER A 33 -41.02 7.00 24.69
CA SER A 33 -40.28 5.86 24.14
C SER A 33 -40.36 4.64 25.07
N GLN A 34 -40.73 3.48 24.55
CA GLN A 34 -40.91 2.26 25.34
C GLN A 34 -39.80 1.25 25.01
N THR A 35 -39.27 0.57 26.05
CA THR A 35 -38.36 -0.56 25.89
C THR A 35 -39.10 -1.89 26.05
N TYR A 36 -38.88 -2.80 25.11
CA TYR A 36 -39.44 -4.14 25.05
C TYR A 36 -38.32 -5.19 25.15
N TYR A 37 -38.53 -6.24 25.95
CA TYR A 37 -37.56 -7.31 26.19
C TYR A 37 -38.08 -8.62 25.61
N VAL A 38 -37.20 -9.37 24.95
CA VAL A 38 -37.54 -10.64 24.30
C VAL A 38 -36.49 -11.70 24.68
N SER A 39 -36.93 -12.88 25.10
CA SER A 39 -36.07 -14.01 25.44
C SER A 39 -36.74 -15.32 25.07
N TYR A 40 -36.12 -16.08 24.19
CA TYR A 40 -36.53 -17.44 23.89
C TYR A 40 -36.46 -18.33 25.14
N SER A 41 -35.36 -18.23 25.90
CA SER A 41 -35.08 -19.13 27.04
C SER A 41 -35.96 -18.86 28.26
N SER A 42 -36.37 -17.61 28.49
CA SER A 42 -37.07 -17.19 29.71
C SER A 42 -38.37 -16.41 29.52
N GLY A 43 -38.75 -16.09 28.27
CA GLY A 43 -39.93 -15.31 27.97
C GLY A 43 -41.23 -16.10 27.82
N ASN A 44 -42.33 -15.35 27.82
CA ASN A 44 -43.69 -15.80 27.52
C ASN A 44 -44.44 -14.69 26.77
N ASP A 45 -45.11 -15.01 25.67
CA ASP A 45 -45.82 -14.01 24.83
C ASP A 45 -47.09 -13.45 25.47
N SER A 46 -47.52 -14.02 26.61
CA SER A 46 -48.54 -13.41 27.48
C SER A 46 -48.00 -12.30 28.38
N ASN A 47 -46.68 -12.17 28.51
CA ASN A 47 -46.06 -11.10 29.29
C ASN A 47 -46.28 -9.73 28.62
N ASP A 48 -46.13 -8.66 29.40
CA ASP A 48 -46.19 -7.28 28.88
C ASP A 48 -44.99 -6.92 28.00
N GLY A 49 -43.85 -7.61 28.19
CA GLY A 49 -42.60 -7.36 27.48
C GLY A 49 -41.86 -6.13 27.99
N LEU A 50 -42.32 -5.46 29.04
CA LEU A 50 -41.81 -4.14 29.45
C LEU A 50 -40.65 -4.20 30.46
N SER A 51 -40.27 -5.42 30.90
CA SER A 51 -39.13 -5.64 31.80
C SER A 51 -38.34 -6.90 31.43
N ALA A 52 -37.06 -6.93 31.79
CA ALA A 52 -36.22 -8.10 31.62
C ALA A 52 -36.70 -9.34 32.42
N SER A 53 -37.53 -9.14 33.46
CA SER A 53 -38.17 -10.23 34.22
C SER A 53 -39.47 -10.74 33.62
N THR A 54 -40.10 -9.97 32.72
CA THR A 54 -41.34 -10.33 32.01
C THR A 54 -41.17 -10.18 30.49
N PRO A 55 -40.14 -10.80 29.87
CA PRO A 55 -39.91 -10.64 28.44
C PRO A 55 -40.93 -11.44 27.61
N TRP A 56 -41.19 -10.99 26.37
CA TRP A 56 -41.82 -11.82 25.34
C TRP A 56 -40.92 -13.00 24.96
N LYS A 57 -41.49 -14.03 24.33
CA LYS A 57 -40.76 -15.25 23.97
C LYS A 57 -40.35 -15.27 22.49
N THR A 58 -41.28 -14.99 21.58
CA THR A 58 -41.12 -15.25 20.15
C THR A 58 -40.82 -13.99 19.34
N LEU A 59 -40.19 -14.16 18.18
CA LEU A 59 -40.07 -13.08 17.19
C LEU A 59 -41.44 -12.77 16.58
N GLY A 60 -42.31 -13.78 16.42
CA GLY A 60 -43.69 -13.59 16.00
C GLY A 60 -44.47 -12.57 16.85
N LYS A 61 -44.23 -12.52 18.17
CA LYS A 61 -44.82 -11.51 19.05
C LYS A 61 -44.32 -10.09 18.72
N VAL A 62 -43.02 -9.93 18.49
CA VAL A 62 -42.42 -8.66 18.05
C VAL A 62 -43.02 -8.24 16.71
N SER A 63 -43.11 -9.17 15.75
CA SER A 63 -43.66 -8.94 14.42
C SER A 63 -45.15 -8.57 14.40
N SER A 64 -45.90 -8.92 15.45
CA SER A 64 -47.31 -8.52 15.59
C SER A 64 -47.52 -7.06 16.02
N ARG A 65 -46.44 -6.35 16.40
CA ARG A 65 -46.48 -4.97 16.90
C ARG A 65 -45.96 -3.97 15.87
N THR A 66 -46.55 -2.77 15.91
CA THR A 66 -46.04 -1.57 15.25
C THR A 66 -45.41 -0.66 16.30
N PHE A 67 -44.15 -0.31 16.09
CA PHE A 67 -43.33 0.51 17.00
C PHE A 67 -43.29 1.98 16.57
N GLY A 68 -43.11 2.87 17.55
CA GLY A 68 -42.98 4.32 17.35
C GLY A 68 -41.53 4.80 17.51
N ALA A 69 -41.25 6.01 17.02
CA ALA A 69 -39.95 6.65 17.13
C ALA A 69 -39.42 6.66 18.58
N GLY A 70 -38.18 6.20 18.79
CA GLY A 70 -37.55 6.09 20.11
C GLY A 70 -37.77 4.75 20.82
N ASP A 71 -38.69 3.89 20.36
CA ASP A 71 -38.89 2.57 20.95
C ASP A 71 -37.63 1.69 20.82
N SER A 72 -37.42 0.81 21.80
CA SER A 72 -36.30 -0.14 21.81
C SER A 72 -36.79 -1.57 22.00
N ILE A 73 -36.33 -2.50 21.16
CA ILE A 73 -36.56 -3.93 21.25
C ILE A 73 -35.23 -4.59 21.59
N LEU A 74 -35.15 -5.26 22.73
CA LEU A 74 -33.93 -5.87 23.25
C LEU A 74 -34.07 -7.39 23.27
N LEU A 75 -33.26 -8.08 22.47
CA LEU A 75 -33.15 -9.53 22.46
C LEU A 75 -32.12 -10.01 23.49
N LYS A 76 -32.42 -11.06 24.25
CA LYS A 76 -31.50 -11.55 25.29
C LYS A 76 -30.25 -12.16 24.67
N LYS A 77 -29.08 -11.75 25.13
CA LYS A 77 -27.79 -12.35 24.75
C LYS A 77 -27.75 -13.85 25.05
N GLY A 78 -27.21 -14.62 24.12
CA GLY A 78 -27.11 -16.09 24.19
C GLY A 78 -28.40 -16.84 23.84
N ASP A 79 -29.53 -16.15 23.61
CA ASP A 79 -30.74 -16.79 23.09
C ASP A 79 -30.67 -16.93 21.55
N ALA A 80 -31.31 -17.98 21.03
CA ALA A 80 -31.44 -18.23 19.59
C ALA A 80 -32.90 -18.45 19.21
N TRP A 81 -33.32 -17.86 18.10
CA TRP A 81 -34.64 -18.05 17.50
C TRP A 81 -34.49 -18.77 16.16
N THR A 82 -34.82 -20.07 16.18
CA THR A 82 -34.76 -20.93 15.00
C THR A 82 -36.15 -21.25 14.47
N GLY A 83 -36.34 -21.17 13.15
CA GLY A 83 -37.63 -21.44 12.50
C GLY A 83 -38.59 -20.24 12.47
N GLU A 84 -38.10 -19.03 12.69
CA GLU A 84 -38.89 -17.79 12.66
C GLU A 84 -38.23 -16.74 11.75
N THR A 85 -39.06 -15.87 11.16
CA THR A 85 -38.63 -14.63 10.50
C THR A 85 -39.04 -13.44 11.35
N LEU A 86 -38.15 -12.46 11.54
CA LEU A 86 -38.46 -11.22 12.24
C LEU A 86 -38.93 -10.14 11.26
N TYR A 87 -40.22 -9.83 11.28
CA TYR A 87 -40.80 -8.66 10.61
C TYR A 87 -40.74 -7.46 11.54
N LEU A 88 -40.16 -6.34 11.09
CA LEU A 88 -40.09 -5.09 11.85
C LEU A 88 -41.07 -4.07 11.27
N ASN A 89 -42.06 -3.67 12.08
CA ASN A 89 -43.08 -2.71 11.69
C ASN A 89 -42.98 -1.45 12.54
N GLY A 90 -42.88 -0.29 11.91
CA GLY A 90 -42.77 0.98 12.63
C GLY A 90 -42.03 2.04 11.82
N ASN A 91 -42.23 3.29 12.19
CA ASN A 91 -41.61 4.43 11.52
C ASN A 91 -41.00 5.38 12.57
N GLY A 92 -39.68 5.41 12.65
CA GLY A 92 -38.88 6.42 13.32
C GLY A 92 -38.31 7.45 12.35
N THR A 93 -37.19 8.07 12.73
CA THR A 93 -36.38 8.94 11.85
C THR A 93 -34.89 8.74 12.16
N SER A 94 -34.00 9.27 11.31
CA SER A 94 -32.55 9.27 11.58
C SER A 94 -32.14 10.14 12.78
N SER A 95 -33.05 10.99 13.27
CA SER A 95 -32.91 11.77 14.50
C SER A 95 -33.57 11.14 15.73
N ASN A 96 -34.40 10.11 15.56
CA ASN A 96 -35.10 9.43 16.65
C ASN A 96 -35.43 7.97 16.25
N TRP A 97 -34.43 7.11 16.37
CA TRP A 97 -34.45 5.73 15.88
C TRP A 97 -35.39 4.83 16.67
N ILE A 98 -36.02 3.88 15.98
CA ILE A 98 -36.49 2.63 16.59
C ILE A 98 -35.29 1.69 16.64
N SER A 99 -34.97 1.16 17.83
CA SER A 99 -33.77 0.36 18.03
C SER A 99 -34.10 -1.12 18.21
N LEU A 100 -33.46 -2.00 17.46
CA LEU A 100 -33.37 -3.43 17.73
C LEU A 100 -31.95 -3.72 18.20
N SER A 101 -31.80 -4.21 19.42
CA SER A 101 -30.49 -4.48 20.03
C SER A 101 -30.56 -5.66 20.99
N SER A 102 -29.59 -5.77 21.89
CA SER A 102 -29.48 -6.86 22.85
C SER A 102 -29.45 -6.40 24.31
N TYR A 103 -29.81 -7.29 25.24
CA TYR A 103 -29.65 -7.08 26.68
C TYR A 103 -29.09 -8.33 27.38
N GLY A 104 -28.64 -8.17 28.63
CA GLY A 104 -28.09 -9.24 29.45
C GLY A 104 -26.56 -9.25 29.48
N THR A 105 -26.01 -10.19 30.24
CA THR A 105 -24.57 -10.35 30.47
C THR A 105 -23.93 -11.32 29.46
N GLY A 106 -22.63 -11.20 29.24
CA GLY A 106 -21.87 -12.06 28.31
C GLY A 106 -21.64 -11.41 26.94
N THR A 107 -20.90 -12.13 26.09
CA THR A 107 -20.44 -11.67 24.77
C THR A 107 -21.21 -12.30 23.60
N ALA A 108 -21.92 -13.41 23.83
CA ALA A 108 -22.69 -14.09 22.78
C ALA A 108 -23.86 -13.20 22.31
N LYS A 109 -23.88 -12.90 21.01
CA LYS A 109 -24.97 -12.14 20.39
C LYS A 109 -26.27 -12.96 20.41
N PRO A 110 -27.45 -12.33 20.45
CA PRO A 110 -28.70 -13.02 20.16
C PRO A 110 -28.71 -13.50 18.70
N ILE A 111 -29.15 -14.73 18.46
CA ILE A 111 -29.05 -15.41 17.16
C ILE A 111 -30.43 -15.49 16.49
N ILE A 112 -30.54 -15.06 15.22
CA ILE A 112 -31.74 -15.24 14.39
C ILE A 112 -31.38 -16.12 13.19
N THR A 113 -31.91 -17.34 13.18
CA THR A 113 -31.61 -18.33 12.13
C THR A 113 -32.89 -19.02 11.66
N PRO A 114 -33.50 -18.62 10.53
CA PRO A 114 -34.69 -19.29 10.00
C PRO A 114 -34.54 -20.81 9.84
N TYR A 115 -33.31 -21.30 9.63
CA TYR A 115 -32.98 -22.73 9.54
C TYR A 115 -31.83 -23.11 10.48
N THR A 116 -31.69 -24.40 10.79
CA THR A 116 -30.65 -24.92 11.71
C THR A 116 -29.26 -25.07 11.07
N SER A 117 -29.18 -25.03 9.75
CA SER A 117 -27.95 -25.20 8.97
C SER A 117 -28.21 -24.88 7.50
N VAL A 118 -27.15 -24.71 6.70
CA VAL A 118 -27.25 -24.58 5.23
C VAL A 118 -27.99 -25.75 4.59
N ALA A 119 -27.80 -26.98 5.09
CA ALA A 119 -28.46 -28.17 4.57
C ALA A 119 -29.99 -28.14 4.79
N ALA A 120 -30.44 -27.51 5.87
CA ALA A 120 -31.86 -27.38 6.20
C ALA A 120 -32.59 -26.29 5.38
N ILE A 121 -31.86 -25.39 4.71
CA ILE A 121 -32.46 -24.38 3.83
C ILE A 121 -33.08 -25.08 2.58
N PRO A 122 -34.38 -24.93 2.30
CA PRO A 122 -35.04 -25.53 1.16
C PRO A 122 -34.35 -25.18 -0.16
N ALA A 123 -34.35 -26.12 -1.10
CA ALA A 123 -33.90 -25.85 -2.47
C ALA A 123 -34.65 -24.65 -3.06
N ALA A 124 -33.97 -23.88 -3.91
CA ALA A 124 -34.61 -22.77 -4.61
C ALA A 124 -35.71 -23.28 -5.55
N ASN A 125 -36.89 -22.66 -5.51
CA ASN A 125 -37.96 -22.92 -6.46
C ASN A 125 -38.43 -21.59 -7.10
N PRO A 126 -38.22 -21.37 -8.41
CA PRO A 126 -38.56 -20.09 -9.04
C PRO A 126 -40.07 -19.86 -9.17
N THR A 127 -40.88 -20.92 -9.23
CA THR A 127 -42.31 -20.82 -9.59
C THR A 127 -43.27 -21.11 -8.42
N ASP A 128 -42.75 -21.49 -7.25
CA ASP A 128 -43.56 -21.78 -6.05
C ASP A 128 -42.96 -21.09 -4.81
N LEU A 129 -43.65 -20.04 -4.34
CA LEU A 129 -43.24 -19.26 -3.17
C LEU A 129 -43.23 -20.12 -1.90
N ALA A 130 -44.22 -21.00 -1.72
CA ALA A 130 -44.36 -21.79 -0.50
C ALA A 130 -43.27 -22.86 -0.41
N ALA A 131 -42.86 -23.44 -1.54
CA ALA A 131 -41.77 -24.42 -1.60
C ALA A 131 -40.41 -23.85 -1.14
N ASN A 132 -40.24 -22.53 -1.10
CA ASN A 132 -39.03 -21.89 -0.59
C ASN A 132 -39.01 -21.72 0.94
N GLY A 133 -40.12 -21.99 1.64
CA GLY A 133 -40.20 -21.83 3.09
C GLY A 133 -40.01 -20.38 3.56
N LEU A 134 -39.33 -20.19 4.69
CA LEU A 134 -38.92 -18.88 5.19
C LEU A 134 -37.84 -18.27 4.29
N LEU A 135 -38.09 -17.04 3.83
CA LEU A 135 -37.22 -16.32 2.90
C LEU A 135 -36.19 -15.43 3.59
N TYR A 136 -36.57 -14.81 4.72
CA TYR A 136 -35.80 -13.75 5.36
C TYR A 136 -35.46 -14.11 6.81
N ALA A 137 -34.31 -13.67 7.30
CA ALA A 137 -34.06 -13.60 8.73
C ALA A 137 -34.73 -12.37 9.35
N ILE A 138 -34.49 -11.18 8.77
CA ILE A 138 -35.11 -9.92 9.17
C ILE A 138 -35.69 -9.22 7.94
N TYR A 139 -36.94 -8.79 8.02
CA TYR A 139 -37.64 -8.10 6.93
C TYR A 139 -38.25 -6.78 7.40
N LEU A 140 -37.98 -5.71 6.66
CA LEU A 140 -38.53 -4.38 6.85
C LEU A 140 -39.32 -4.00 5.59
N HIS A 141 -40.60 -3.66 5.74
CA HIS A 141 -41.47 -3.28 4.63
C HIS A 141 -42.04 -1.89 4.85
N ASN A 142 -41.75 -0.96 3.93
CA ASN A 142 -42.20 0.44 3.99
C ASN A 142 -41.92 1.12 5.34
N ALA A 143 -40.85 0.70 6.03
CA ALA A 143 -40.45 1.18 7.33
C ALA A 143 -39.50 2.37 7.21
N ALA A 144 -39.27 3.09 8.31
CA ALA A 144 -38.31 4.18 8.39
C ALA A 144 -37.68 4.24 9.78
N GLY A 145 -36.47 4.79 9.87
CA GLY A 145 -35.80 5.14 11.12
C GLY A 145 -35.49 3.94 12.01
N TRP A 146 -34.91 2.87 11.45
CA TRP A 146 -34.53 1.68 12.19
C TRP A 146 -33.03 1.58 12.42
N LYS A 147 -32.62 1.31 13.66
CA LYS A 147 -31.26 0.93 14.05
C LYS A 147 -31.22 -0.51 14.54
N ILE A 148 -30.53 -1.39 13.82
CA ILE A 148 -30.35 -2.80 14.15
C ILE A 148 -28.91 -2.99 14.60
N SER A 149 -28.69 -3.55 15.79
CA SER A 149 -27.35 -3.65 16.36
C SER A 149 -27.08 -4.93 17.14
N GLY A 150 -25.85 -5.44 17.05
CA GLY A 150 -25.35 -6.45 17.98
C GLY A 150 -25.97 -7.84 17.82
N LEU A 151 -26.38 -8.23 16.61
CA LEU A 151 -27.05 -9.50 16.34
C LEU A 151 -26.18 -10.47 15.54
N GLU A 152 -26.44 -11.76 15.71
CA GLU A 152 -25.97 -12.82 14.82
C GLU A 152 -27.13 -13.31 13.95
N ILE A 153 -26.90 -13.39 12.64
CA ILE A 153 -27.92 -13.69 11.64
C ILE A 153 -27.34 -14.70 10.67
N GLY A 154 -27.99 -15.86 10.52
CA GLY A 154 -27.49 -16.82 9.56
C GLY A 154 -28.42 -17.95 9.20
N TYR A 155 -27.93 -18.88 8.37
CA TYR A 155 -28.69 -20.02 7.86
C TYR A 155 -30.04 -19.60 7.28
N ALA A 156 -30.01 -18.68 6.32
CA ALA A 156 -31.21 -18.09 5.71
C ALA A 156 -31.08 -17.98 4.18
N LYS A 157 -32.22 -17.80 3.49
CA LYS A 157 -32.21 -17.44 2.06
C LYS A 157 -31.82 -15.98 1.82
N SER A 158 -32.08 -15.10 2.77
CA SER A 158 -31.55 -13.73 2.82
C SER A 158 -31.47 -13.25 4.27
N GLY A 159 -30.52 -12.36 4.57
CA GLY A 159 -30.30 -11.84 5.91
C GLY A 159 -31.28 -10.73 6.28
N ILE A 160 -30.80 -9.48 6.26
CA ILE A 160 -31.58 -8.27 6.53
C ILE A 160 -32.06 -7.68 5.20
N VAL A 161 -33.37 -7.70 4.99
CA VAL A 161 -33.99 -7.19 3.76
C VAL A 161 -34.89 -6.01 4.06
N TYR A 162 -34.63 -4.89 3.41
CA TYR A 162 -35.47 -3.70 3.42
C TYR A 162 -36.15 -3.54 2.05
N VAL A 163 -37.47 -3.38 2.04
CA VAL A 163 -38.26 -3.13 0.83
C VAL A 163 -39.13 -1.89 1.03
N ASN A 164 -39.09 -0.96 0.08
CA ASN A 164 -40.06 0.13 -0.03
C ASN A 164 -40.75 0.11 -1.39
N ASP A 165 -42.04 -0.22 -1.40
CA ASP A 165 -42.92 -0.25 -2.59
C ASP A 165 -44.04 0.81 -2.51
N THR A 166 -43.95 1.72 -1.54
CA THR A 166 -44.87 2.85 -1.36
C THR A 166 -44.25 4.18 -1.79
N ASN A 167 -45.09 5.07 -2.35
CA ASN A 167 -44.66 6.40 -2.77
C ASN A 167 -44.09 7.23 -1.60
N GLY A 168 -42.95 7.88 -1.84
CA GLY A 168 -42.29 8.79 -0.91
C GLY A 168 -40.90 8.30 -0.46
N SER A 169 -40.03 9.25 -0.07
CA SER A 169 -38.74 8.91 0.54
C SER A 169 -38.91 8.39 1.96
N ARG A 170 -38.00 7.51 2.38
CA ARG A 170 -37.91 6.99 3.76
C ARG A 170 -36.60 7.44 4.39
N ASP A 171 -36.64 7.77 5.67
CA ASP A 171 -35.50 8.30 6.41
C ASP A 171 -35.00 7.27 7.41
N GLY A 172 -33.76 6.82 7.24
CA GLY A 172 -32.98 6.10 8.25
C GLY A 172 -33.02 4.58 8.12
N LEU A 173 -31.85 3.99 7.88
CA LEU A 173 -31.55 2.58 8.12
C LEU A 173 -30.12 2.48 8.67
N TRP A 174 -29.96 1.96 9.88
CA TRP A 174 -28.66 1.80 10.53
C TRP A 174 -28.47 0.34 10.92
N ILE A 175 -27.38 -0.30 10.50
CA ILE A 175 -27.01 -1.67 10.84
C ILE A 175 -25.60 -1.63 11.43
N GLU A 176 -25.41 -2.14 12.64
CA GLU A 176 -24.14 -2.01 13.34
C GLU A 176 -23.76 -3.24 14.18
N ASP A 177 -22.47 -3.58 14.23
CA ASP A 177 -21.95 -4.65 15.06
C ASP A 177 -22.70 -5.99 14.85
N CYS A 178 -23.07 -6.31 13.61
CA CYS A 178 -23.75 -7.56 13.27
C CYS A 178 -22.77 -8.60 12.72
N TYR A 179 -23.05 -9.87 13.00
CA TYR A 179 -22.39 -11.01 12.36
C TYR A 179 -23.42 -11.71 11.46
N ILE A 180 -23.18 -11.71 10.15
CA ILE A 180 -24.10 -12.26 9.16
C ILE A 180 -23.40 -13.39 8.42
N HIS A 181 -24.00 -14.58 8.34
CA HIS A 181 -23.34 -15.71 7.71
C HIS A 181 -24.26 -16.73 7.07
N ASP A 182 -23.74 -17.53 6.14
CA ASP A 182 -24.45 -18.68 5.57
C ASP A 182 -25.81 -18.30 4.92
N ILE A 183 -25.77 -17.30 4.03
CA ILE A 183 -26.93 -16.71 3.36
C ILE A 183 -26.97 -17.15 1.88
N VAL A 184 -27.82 -18.13 1.55
CA VAL A 184 -27.76 -18.87 0.27
C VAL A 184 -29.12 -19.42 -0.18
N LYS A 185 -29.20 -19.83 -1.45
CA LYS A 185 -30.36 -20.54 -2.07
C LYS A 185 -31.61 -19.69 -2.30
N TRP A 186 -31.50 -18.38 -2.44
CA TRP A 186 -32.54 -17.58 -3.10
C TRP A 186 -32.68 -18.06 -4.55
N PRO A 187 -33.89 -18.13 -5.12
CA PRO A 187 -34.08 -18.42 -6.54
C PRO A 187 -33.33 -17.40 -7.41
N MET A 188 -32.22 -17.82 -7.99
CA MET A 188 -31.33 -16.96 -8.77
C MET A 188 -31.99 -16.48 -10.06
N ASN A 189 -31.71 -15.24 -10.48
CA ASN A 189 -32.13 -14.70 -11.77
C ASN A 189 -31.57 -15.57 -12.92
N PRO A 190 -32.40 -16.12 -13.82
CA PRO A 190 -31.97 -17.03 -14.88
C PRO A 190 -31.32 -16.34 -16.09
N PHE A 191 -30.74 -15.14 -15.93
CA PHE A 191 -30.09 -14.39 -17.01
C PHE A 191 -29.08 -15.29 -17.78
N PRO A 192 -29.04 -15.23 -19.12
CA PRO A 192 -29.70 -14.26 -20.02
C PRO A 192 -31.16 -14.59 -20.40
N SER A 193 -31.76 -15.62 -19.79
CA SER A 193 -33.16 -15.95 -20.06
C SER A 193 -34.10 -14.94 -19.40
N ALA A 194 -35.31 -14.81 -19.96
CA ALA A 194 -36.35 -14.00 -19.32
C ALA A 194 -36.63 -14.51 -17.90
N ASP A 195 -36.75 -13.56 -16.97
CA ASP A 195 -37.03 -13.89 -15.57
C ASP A 195 -38.41 -14.54 -15.45
N ASN A 196 -38.42 -15.84 -15.16
CA ASN A 196 -39.62 -16.66 -15.02
C ASN A 196 -40.02 -16.90 -13.56
N ARG A 197 -39.35 -16.23 -12.61
CA ARG A 197 -39.66 -16.33 -11.19
C ARG A 197 -40.98 -15.63 -10.88
N LEU A 198 -41.64 -16.00 -9.79
CA LEU A 198 -42.75 -15.21 -9.24
C LEU A 198 -42.29 -13.78 -8.92
N SER A 199 -43.14 -12.78 -9.12
CA SER A 199 -42.79 -11.37 -8.89
C SER A 199 -42.27 -11.08 -7.48
N SER A 200 -42.78 -11.79 -6.46
CA SER A 200 -42.30 -11.68 -5.08
C SER A 200 -40.85 -12.16 -4.89
N LEU A 201 -40.32 -12.98 -5.80
CA LEU A 201 -38.94 -13.47 -5.80
C LEU A 201 -38.01 -12.65 -6.70
N GLN A 202 -38.58 -11.76 -7.53
CA GLN A 202 -37.83 -10.88 -8.44
C GLN A 202 -37.25 -9.66 -7.74
N ILE A 203 -37.62 -9.40 -6.49
CA ILE A 203 -37.10 -8.26 -5.72
C ILE A 203 -35.58 -8.30 -5.55
N MET A 204 -34.94 -9.46 -5.68
CA MET A 204 -33.51 -9.70 -5.50
C MET A 204 -33.02 -10.73 -6.52
N SER A 205 -31.77 -10.60 -6.99
CA SER A 205 -31.21 -11.47 -8.03
C SER A 205 -30.69 -12.82 -7.50
N TYR A 206 -30.24 -12.88 -6.26
CA TYR A 206 -29.69 -14.05 -5.57
C TYR A 206 -29.68 -13.77 -4.06
N SER A 207 -29.12 -14.63 -3.22
CA SER A 207 -29.12 -14.43 -1.77
C SER A 207 -28.18 -13.30 -1.35
N VAL A 208 -28.67 -12.34 -0.58
CA VAL A 208 -27.84 -11.25 -0.05
C VAL A 208 -27.94 -11.16 1.47
N GLY A 209 -26.81 -10.90 2.13
CA GLY A 209 -26.72 -10.70 3.58
C GLY A 209 -27.45 -9.46 4.06
N ILE A 210 -27.18 -8.30 3.45
CA ILE A 210 -27.93 -7.05 3.67
C ILE A 210 -28.38 -6.52 2.30
N TYR A 211 -29.69 -6.34 2.14
CA TYR A 211 -30.28 -5.91 0.87
C TYR A 211 -31.30 -4.80 1.06
N THR A 212 -31.22 -3.75 0.25
CA THR A 212 -32.28 -2.72 0.17
C THR A 212 -32.89 -2.70 -1.22
N HIS A 213 -34.22 -2.72 -1.31
CA HIS A 213 -34.99 -2.67 -2.53
C HIS A 213 -35.98 -1.51 -2.52
N LEU A 214 -36.16 -0.87 -3.68
CA LEU A 214 -37.20 0.12 -3.92
C LEU A 214 -37.90 -0.18 -5.25
N ASP A 215 -39.23 -0.01 -5.32
CA ASP A 215 -40.00 -0.25 -6.54
C ASP A 215 -39.51 0.64 -7.69
N GLU A 216 -38.88 0.00 -8.68
CA GLU A 216 -38.25 0.69 -9.81
C GLU A 216 -39.25 1.16 -10.87
N SER A 217 -40.50 0.70 -10.81
CA SER A 217 -41.57 1.11 -11.73
C SER A 217 -42.24 2.44 -11.33
N SER A 218 -41.97 2.94 -10.11
CA SER A 218 -42.60 4.16 -9.60
C SER A 218 -41.93 5.45 -10.13
N PRO A 219 -42.68 6.40 -10.73
CA PRO A 219 -42.15 7.67 -11.23
C PRO A 219 -41.80 8.69 -10.13
N SER A 220 -41.95 8.34 -8.85
CA SER A 220 -41.97 9.29 -7.72
C SER A 220 -40.60 9.61 -7.09
N ASN A 221 -39.48 9.19 -7.69
CA ASN A 221 -38.12 9.40 -7.13
C ASN A 221 -38.02 8.94 -5.65
N GLN A 222 -38.53 7.74 -5.35
CA GLN A 222 -38.49 7.14 -4.02
C GLN A 222 -37.05 6.83 -3.64
N ARG A 223 -36.61 7.25 -2.45
CA ARG A 223 -35.22 7.09 -1.98
C ARG A 223 -35.20 6.76 -0.49
N LEU A 224 -34.32 5.84 -0.11
CA LEU A 224 -33.93 5.67 1.29
C LEU A 224 -32.83 6.68 1.61
N LYS A 225 -32.94 7.41 2.71
CA LYS A 225 -31.95 8.41 3.11
C LYS A 225 -31.27 8.01 4.41
N ASN A 226 -30.04 8.46 4.62
CA ASN A 226 -29.31 8.28 5.88
C ASN A 226 -29.13 6.80 6.21
N VAL A 227 -28.39 6.11 5.34
CA VAL A 227 -28.10 4.67 5.48
C VAL A 227 -26.71 4.49 6.07
N THR A 228 -26.62 3.72 7.14
CA THR A 228 -25.35 3.40 7.79
C THR A 228 -25.20 1.89 7.96
N VAL A 229 -24.06 1.34 7.53
CA VAL A 229 -23.65 -0.04 7.84
C VAL A 229 -22.27 0.02 8.48
N LYS A 230 -22.14 -0.37 9.74
CA LYS A 230 -20.92 -0.16 10.53
C LYS A 230 -20.48 -1.42 11.28
N ASN A 231 -19.19 -1.76 11.22
CA ASN A 231 -18.59 -2.87 11.98
C ASN A 231 -19.31 -4.21 11.78
N VAL A 232 -19.65 -4.55 10.53
CA VAL A 232 -20.40 -5.77 10.21
C VAL A 232 -19.45 -6.81 9.60
N THR A 233 -19.45 -8.02 10.16
CA THR A 233 -18.81 -9.17 9.52
C THR A 233 -19.85 -9.95 8.74
N ILE A 234 -19.57 -10.24 7.46
CA ILE A 234 -20.46 -10.96 6.55
C ILE A 234 -19.67 -12.06 5.84
N GLU A 235 -20.05 -13.33 6.01
CA GLU A 235 -19.27 -14.42 5.42
C GLU A 235 -20.09 -15.62 4.94
N ARG A 236 -19.57 -16.37 3.96
CA ARG A 236 -20.25 -17.56 3.38
C ARG A 236 -21.63 -17.21 2.80
N THR A 237 -21.70 -16.18 1.99
CA THR A 237 -22.96 -15.67 1.40
C THR A 237 -22.91 -15.69 -0.12
N ASP A 238 -24.04 -15.80 -0.82
CA ASP A 238 -24.02 -15.57 -2.28
C ASP A 238 -23.58 -14.12 -2.60
N GLY A 239 -24.08 -13.12 -1.85
CA GLY A 239 -23.47 -11.80 -1.79
C GLY A 239 -23.61 -11.16 -0.41
N PRO A 240 -22.62 -10.37 0.05
CA PRO A 240 -22.59 -9.87 1.42
C PRO A 240 -23.53 -8.68 1.63
N LEU A 241 -23.43 -7.67 0.76
CA LEU A 241 -24.12 -6.38 0.92
C LEU A 241 -24.46 -5.78 -0.44
N GLU A 242 -25.72 -5.38 -0.61
CA GLU A 242 -26.15 -4.56 -1.73
C GLU A 242 -27.09 -3.44 -1.26
N ILE A 243 -26.67 -2.19 -1.49
CA ILE A 243 -27.48 -0.99 -1.22
C ILE A 243 -27.95 -0.42 -2.55
N ARG A 244 -29.27 -0.21 -2.68
CA ARG A 244 -29.93 0.28 -3.89
C ARG A 244 -30.71 1.56 -3.60
N LYS A 245 -30.62 2.54 -4.51
CA LYS A 245 -31.39 3.80 -4.55
C LYS A 245 -31.46 4.54 -3.20
N ALA A 246 -30.28 4.82 -2.65
CA ALA A 246 -30.13 5.50 -1.37
C ALA A 246 -29.32 6.81 -1.45
N ASP A 247 -29.57 7.73 -0.52
CA ASP A 247 -28.82 8.97 -0.33
C ASP A 247 -28.15 9.01 1.04
N ASN A 248 -27.00 9.69 1.11
CA ASN A 248 -26.23 9.83 2.34
C ASN A 248 -25.92 8.45 2.96
N VAL A 249 -25.15 7.65 2.20
CA VAL A 249 -24.77 6.28 2.55
C VAL A 249 -23.37 6.28 3.17
N SER A 250 -23.24 5.68 4.35
CA SER A 250 -21.97 5.49 5.05
C SER A 250 -21.79 4.01 5.39
N ILE A 251 -20.68 3.43 4.95
CA ILE A 251 -20.30 2.05 5.16
C ILE A 251 -18.89 2.05 5.77
N GLU A 252 -18.71 1.48 6.95
CA GLU A 252 -17.45 1.53 7.69
C GLU A 252 -17.16 0.22 8.42
N GLY A 253 -15.92 -0.27 8.41
CA GLY A 253 -15.56 -1.44 9.22
C GLY A 253 -16.21 -2.75 8.74
N ILE A 254 -16.43 -2.94 7.44
CA ILE A 254 -17.04 -4.16 6.92
C ILE A 254 -15.96 -5.22 6.73
N HIS A 255 -16.22 -6.44 7.18
CA HIS A 255 -15.41 -7.61 6.86
C HIS A 255 -16.26 -8.60 6.07
N ALA A 256 -16.13 -8.56 4.75
CA ALA A 256 -16.80 -9.47 3.83
C ALA A 256 -15.83 -10.56 3.36
N ASN A 257 -16.17 -11.83 3.55
CA ASN A 257 -15.32 -12.95 3.14
C ASN A 257 -16.14 -14.12 2.58
N GLU A 258 -15.59 -14.86 1.63
CA GLU A 258 -16.25 -16.04 1.03
C GLU A 258 -17.62 -15.68 0.42
N SER A 259 -17.60 -14.79 -0.56
CA SER A 259 -18.79 -14.46 -1.35
C SER A 259 -18.88 -15.36 -2.58
N TYR A 260 -19.94 -16.17 -2.69
CA TYR A 260 -20.04 -17.16 -3.76
C TYR A 260 -20.38 -16.53 -5.12
N ARG A 261 -21.03 -15.37 -5.15
CA ARG A 261 -21.37 -14.61 -6.35
C ARG A 261 -20.65 -13.26 -6.29
N GLU A 262 -21.36 -12.19 -5.97
CA GLU A 262 -20.80 -10.83 -5.93
C GLU A 262 -20.23 -10.48 -4.57
N GLY A 263 -19.27 -9.55 -4.55
CA GLY A 263 -18.89 -8.84 -3.33
C GLY A 263 -19.87 -7.72 -3.00
N ILE A 264 -19.36 -6.57 -2.53
CA ILE A 264 -20.21 -5.43 -2.15
C ILE A 264 -20.69 -4.69 -3.39
N GLN A 265 -21.99 -4.40 -3.46
CA GLN A 265 -22.59 -3.64 -4.56
C GLN A 265 -23.29 -2.37 -4.08
N LEU A 266 -23.06 -1.29 -4.81
CA LEU A 266 -23.72 0.00 -4.61
C LEU A 266 -24.43 0.39 -5.90
N THR A 267 -25.76 0.54 -5.84
CA THR A 267 -26.58 0.83 -7.01
C THR A 267 -27.43 2.08 -6.81
N GLY A 268 -27.32 3.09 -7.67
CA GLY A 268 -28.21 4.27 -7.63
C GLY A 268 -27.97 5.20 -6.42
N ILE A 269 -26.74 5.25 -5.92
CA ILE A 269 -26.38 6.02 -4.72
C ILE A 269 -26.19 7.50 -5.07
N ASN A 270 -26.87 8.38 -4.33
CA ASN A 270 -26.87 9.84 -4.51
C ASN A 270 -27.27 10.36 -5.92
N VAL A 271 -27.72 9.50 -6.84
CA VAL A 271 -28.06 9.89 -8.22
C VAL A 271 -29.11 10.98 -8.25
N GLY A 272 -28.77 12.13 -8.84
CA GLY A 272 -29.67 13.26 -9.01
C GLY A 272 -30.06 13.96 -7.69
N TYR A 273 -29.30 13.73 -6.61
CA TYR A 273 -29.54 14.36 -5.33
C TYR A 273 -29.19 15.85 -5.35
N ALA A 274 -30.11 16.71 -4.91
CA ALA A 274 -29.99 18.17 -5.04
C ALA A 274 -28.96 18.84 -4.10
N GLY A 275 -28.38 18.12 -3.14
CA GLY A 275 -27.30 18.60 -2.26
C GLY A 275 -25.91 18.07 -2.66
N THR A 276 -24.91 18.26 -1.79
CA THR A 276 -23.54 17.72 -1.93
C THR A 276 -23.24 16.56 -0.94
N PRO A 277 -24.07 15.50 -0.86
CA PRO A 277 -23.74 14.36 -0.01
C PRO A 277 -22.51 13.68 -0.61
N VAL A 278 -21.58 13.29 0.26
CA VAL A 278 -20.48 12.39 -0.10
C VAL A 278 -20.79 11.06 0.55
N GLY A 279 -21.08 10.05 -0.25
CA GLY A 279 -21.17 8.68 0.26
C GLY A 279 -19.78 8.15 0.60
N LEU A 280 -19.70 7.21 1.54
CA LEU A 280 -18.44 6.70 2.05
C LEU A 280 -18.48 5.18 2.22
N LEU A 281 -17.43 4.50 1.73
CA LEU A 281 -17.04 3.15 2.14
C LEU A 281 -15.64 3.24 2.74
N LYS A 282 -15.43 2.77 3.97
CA LYS A 282 -14.17 3.01 4.66
C LYS A 282 -13.74 1.87 5.56
N ASP A 283 -12.43 1.69 5.72
CA ASP A 283 -11.83 0.76 6.69
C ASP A 283 -12.42 -0.65 6.57
N SER A 284 -12.57 -1.13 5.33
CA SER A 284 -13.34 -2.34 5.02
C SER A 284 -12.50 -3.33 4.23
N VAL A 285 -12.77 -4.61 4.41
CA VAL A 285 -12.06 -5.74 3.81
C VAL A 285 -13.06 -6.60 3.06
N ILE A 286 -12.79 -6.87 1.78
CA ILE A 286 -13.63 -7.67 0.88
C ILE A 286 -12.75 -8.73 0.23
N LEU A 287 -12.87 -9.98 0.67
CA LEU A 287 -12.01 -11.07 0.24
C LEU A 287 -12.81 -12.24 -0.33
N ASN A 288 -12.21 -12.97 -1.26
CA ASN A 288 -12.73 -14.24 -1.78
C ASN A 288 -14.15 -14.11 -2.37
N SER A 289 -14.34 -13.18 -3.30
CA SER A 289 -15.58 -13.00 -4.05
C SER A 289 -15.60 -13.83 -5.34
N GLY A 290 -16.78 -14.13 -5.87
CA GLY A 290 -16.92 -14.81 -7.16
C GLY A 290 -16.66 -16.31 -7.16
N ILE A 291 -16.63 -16.98 -6.00
CA ILE A 291 -16.19 -18.39 -5.89
C ILE A 291 -17.00 -19.35 -6.78
N SER A 292 -18.28 -19.07 -6.99
CA SER A 292 -19.18 -19.84 -7.87
C SER A 292 -19.51 -19.13 -9.20
N GLY A 293 -18.90 -17.98 -9.47
CA GLY A 293 -19.11 -17.12 -10.64
C GLY A 293 -20.56 -16.66 -10.84
N MET A 294 -20.81 -15.90 -11.91
CA MET A 294 -22.16 -15.53 -12.34
C MET A 294 -22.21 -15.22 -13.84
N ALA A 295 -23.36 -15.41 -14.49
CA ALA A 295 -23.47 -15.35 -15.95
C ALA A 295 -23.19 -13.96 -16.56
N TRP A 296 -23.22 -12.90 -15.74
CA TRP A 296 -22.94 -11.52 -16.16
C TRP A 296 -21.69 -10.93 -15.46
N GLY A 297 -20.83 -11.80 -14.89
CA GLY A 297 -19.64 -11.39 -14.12
C GLY A 297 -19.91 -11.23 -12.62
N THR A 298 -18.84 -11.20 -11.82
CA THR A 298 -18.80 -10.79 -10.41
C THR A 298 -17.62 -9.84 -10.07
N ALA A 299 -17.82 -8.87 -9.19
CA ALA A 299 -16.75 -8.00 -8.72
C ALA A 299 -16.54 -8.14 -7.20
N GLY A 300 -15.35 -7.80 -6.73
CA GLY A 300 -15.11 -7.59 -5.30
C GLY A 300 -15.90 -6.37 -4.78
N LEU A 301 -15.83 -5.25 -5.51
CA LEU A 301 -16.58 -4.03 -5.21
C LEU A 301 -17.15 -3.43 -6.49
N GLN A 302 -18.48 -3.33 -6.57
CA GLN A 302 -19.18 -2.77 -7.73
C GLN A 302 -19.85 -1.44 -7.42
N PHE A 303 -19.61 -0.44 -8.28
CA PHE A 303 -20.35 0.82 -8.35
C PHE A 303 -21.22 0.86 -9.60
N ASN A 304 -22.53 0.97 -9.43
CA ASN A 304 -23.49 1.10 -10.53
C ASN A 304 -24.35 2.35 -10.31
N ALA A 305 -24.23 3.35 -11.20
CA ALA A 305 -24.92 4.64 -11.03
C ALA A 305 -24.71 5.24 -9.63
N VAL A 306 -23.45 5.46 -9.26
CA VAL A 306 -23.06 6.07 -7.97
C VAL A 306 -22.53 7.48 -8.19
N GLU A 307 -23.05 8.46 -7.45
CA GLU A 307 -22.59 9.85 -7.52
C GLU A 307 -21.95 10.31 -6.19
N ASN A 308 -20.85 11.08 -6.27
CA ASN A 308 -20.16 11.71 -5.13
C ASN A 308 -19.88 10.70 -4.01
N PHE A 309 -18.97 9.76 -4.25
CA PHE A 309 -18.70 8.66 -3.33
C PHE A 309 -17.20 8.41 -3.19
N VAL A 310 -16.76 8.10 -1.98
CA VAL A 310 -15.36 7.78 -1.69
C VAL A 310 -15.27 6.38 -1.06
N ALA A 311 -14.44 5.51 -1.65
CA ALA A 311 -13.94 4.32 -0.99
C ALA A 311 -12.52 4.61 -0.48
N ASP A 312 -12.29 4.52 0.83
CA ASP A 312 -11.04 4.92 1.48
C ASP A 312 -10.52 3.84 2.44
N ASN A 313 -9.25 3.47 2.36
CA ASN A 313 -8.66 2.38 3.15
C ASN A 313 -9.49 1.08 3.05
N VAL A 314 -9.74 0.64 1.81
CA VAL A 314 -10.46 -0.61 1.51
C VAL A 314 -9.48 -1.66 0.99
N GLU A 315 -9.61 -2.90 1.46
CA GLU A 315 -8.92 -4.06 0.90
C GLU A 315 -9.88 -4.85 0.01
N VAL A 316 -9.48 -5.12 -1.23
CA VAL A 316 -10.25 -5.95 -2.17
C VAL A 316 -9.32 -6.98 -2.79
N GLY A 317 -9.55 -8.26 -2.51
CA GLY A 317 -8.67 -9.29 -3.03
C GLY A 317 -9.25 -10.69 -3.17
N TYR A 318 -8.53 -11.51 -3.93
CA TYR A 318 -8.89 -12.89 -4.24
C TYR A 318 -10.26 -13.04 -4.95
N THR A 319 -10.67 -12.05 -5.75
CA THR A 319 -11.87 -12.17 -6.59
C THR A 319 -11.62 -13.15 -7.73
N GLN A 320 -12.50 -14.13 -7.94
CA GLN A 320 -12.26 -15.20 -8.91
C GLN A 320 -12.79 -14.93 -10.34
N SER A 321 -13.79 -14.07 -10.54
CA SER A 321 -14.30 -13.76 -11.90
C SER A 321 -15.34 -12.61 -11.97
N PRO A 322 -15.10 -11.45 -12.62
CA PRO A 322 -13.84 -10.95 -13.14
C PRO A 322 -12.99 -10.13 -12.16
N ASN A 323 -13.45 -8.95 -11.72
CA ASN A 323 -12.57 -7.85 -11.35
C ASN A 323 -12.50 -7.57 -9.84
N GLY A 324 -11.42 -6.91 -9.41
CA GLY A 324 -11.37 -6.31 -8.06
C GLY A 324 -12.45 -5.25 -7.89
N ILE A 325 -12.36 -4.16 -8.66
CA ILE A 325 -13.32 -3.05 -8.64
C ILE A 325 -14.00 -2.92 -9.99
N ASP A 326 -15.31 -2.70 -10.00
CA ASP A 326 -16.09 -2.52 -11.22
C ASP A 326 -16.95 -1.25 -11.21
N TYR A 327 -16.73 -0.38 -12.19
CA TYR A 327 -17.57 0.80 -12.46
C TYR A 327 -18.57 0.49 -13.57
N GLU A 328 -19.73 0.00 -13.16
CA GLU A 328 -20.85 -0.49 -13.96
C GLU A 328 -21.78 0.65 -14.42
N GLY A 329 -21.25 1.60 -15.22
CA GLY A 329 -22.00 2.70 -15.86
C GLY A 329 -22.57 3.80 -14.93
N LEU A 330 -22.83 4.99 -15.50
CA LEU A 330 -23.49 6.13 -14.81
C LEU A 330 -22.81 6.64 -13.52
N ASN A 331 -21.58 6.23 -13.22
CA ASN A 331 -20.87 6.69 -12.03
C ASN A 331 -20.35 8.13 -12.24
N LYS A 332 -20.44 8.98 -11.21
CA LYS A 332 -20.00 10.37 -11.27
C LYS A 332 -19.26 10.81 -10.01
N ASN A 333 -18.04 11.32 -10.13
CA ASN A 333 -17.24 11.78 -8.98
C ASN A 333 -17.04 10.66 -7.93
N VAL A 334 -16.62 9.48 -8.38
CA VAL A 334 -16.34 8.35 -7.49
C VAL A 334 -14.84 8.19 -7.34
N THR A 335 -14.34 8.12 -6.11
CA THR A 335 -12.90 8.01 -5.81
C THR A 335 -12.63 6.77 -4.99
N VAL A 336 -11.63 5.97 -5.40
CA VAL A 336 -11.03 4.92 -4.57
C VAL A 336 -9.64 5.39 -4.16
N GLN A 337 -9.37 5.42 -2.86
CA GLN A 337 -8.12 5.95 -2.33
C GLN A 337 -7.55 5.17 -1.15
N ASN A 338 -6.23 5.28 -0.95
CA ASN A 338 -5.49 4.65 0.16
C ASN A 338 -5.79 3.16 0.34
N SER A 339 -6.19 2.46 -0.73
CA SER A 339 -6.75 1.12 -0.72
C SER A 339 -5.76 0.08 -1.25
N TYR A 340 -5.95 -1.19 -0.88
CA TYR A 340 -5.14 -2.32 -1.33
C TYR A 340 -5.97 -3.27 -2.19
N ILE A 341 -5.64 -3.36 -3.47
CA ILE A 341 -6.37 -4.20 -4.42
C ILE A 341 -5.40 -5.27 -4.94
N HIS A 342 -5.65 -6.54 -4.62
CA HIS A 342 -4.66 -7.56 -4.87
C HIS A 342 -5.18 -8.96 -5.17
N ASP A 343 -4.35 -9.74 -5.86
CA ASP A 343 -4.58 -11.18 -6.13
C ASP A 343 -5.96 -11.47 -6.76
N ASN A 344 -6.50 -10.52 -7.52
CA ASN A 344 -7.76 -10.70 -8.27
C ASN A 344 -7.47 -11.41 -9.60
N ALA A 345 -8.34 -12.37 -9.95
CA ALA A 345 -8.20 -13.18 -11.14
C ALA A 345 -8.08 -12.30 -12.40
N ASP A 346 -9.03 -11.40 -12.62
CA ASP A 346 -8.95 -10.45 -13.75
C ASP A 346 -8.48 -9.08 -13.24
N GLU A 347 -8.81 -8.00 -13.94
CA GLU A 347 -8.23 -6.69 -13.67
C GLU A 347 -8.50 -6.15 -12.26
N ALA A 348 -7.58 -5.30 -11.80
CA ALA A 348 -7.74 -4.61 -10.53
C ALA A 348 -8.95 -3.66 -10.57
N VAL A 349 -9.17 -2.98 -11.70
CA VAL A 349 -10.27 -2.05 -11.93
C VAL A 349 -10.81 -2.20 -13.35
N MET A 350 -12.12 -2.34 -13.49
CA MET A 350 -12.85 -2.23 -14.75
C MET A 350 -13.73 -0.98 -14.76
N VAL A 351 -13.74 -0.27 -15.89
CA VAL A 351 -14.70 0.80 -16.16
C VAL A 351 -15.52 0.43 -17.37
N TYR A 352 -16.79 0.07 -17.13
CA TYR A 352 -17.68 -0.39 -18.17
C TYR A 352 -18.80 0.62 -18.44
N ARG A 353 -18.96 1.01 -19.71
CA ARG A 353 -20.17 1.72 -20.14
C ARG A 353 -21.22 0.67 -20.52
N ASN A 354 -21.98 0.19 -19.54
CA ASN A 354 -23.05 -0.77 -19.77
C ASN A 354 -24.17 -0.19 -20.66
N PRO A 355 -24.27 -0.54 -21.96
CA PRO A 355 -25.24 0.06 -22.85
C PRO A 355 -26.68 -0.42 -22.61
N GLN A 356 -26.85 -1.56 -21.94
CA GLN A 356 -28.15 -2.19 -21.71
C GLN A 356 -28.88 -1.58 -20.51
N TRP A 357 -28.17 -1.25 -19.43
CA TRP A 357 -28.78 -0.74 -18.19
C TRP A 357 -28.57 0.75 -17.98
N SER A 358 -27.41 1.29 -18.40
CA SER A 358 -27.14 2.71 -18.26
C SER A 358 -27.82 3.56 -19.36
N GLY A 359 -28.51 2.91 -20.30
CA GLY A 359 -29.01 3.56 -21.52
C GLY A 359 -27.88 4.07 -22.42
N GLY A 360 -26.66 3.53 -22.28
CA GLY A 360 -25.47 3.98 -22.98
C GLY A 360 -24.82 5.22 -22.38
N VAL A 361 -25.12 5.58 -21.14
CA VAL A 361 -24.53 6.73 -20.44
C VAL A 361 -23.20 6.36 -19.80
N GLU A 362 -22.25 7.29 -19.93
CA GLU A 362 -20.84 7.20 -19.56
C GLU A 362 -20.59 7.30 -18.05
N ASN A 363 -19.52 6.69 -17.56
CA ASN A 363 -18.94 7.06 -16.26
C ASN A 363 -18.14 8.35 -16.41
N VAL A 364 -18.16 9.21 -15.40
CA VAL A 364 -17.54 10.55 -15.42
C VAL A 364 -16.76 10.82 -14.13
N ASN A 365 -15.49 11.18 -14.24
CA ASN A 365 -14.66 11.58 -13.11
C ASN A 365 -14.52 10.47 -12.04
N THR A 366 -14.06 9.29 -12.48
CA THR A 366 -13.66 8.19 -11.58
C THR A 366 -12.19 8.31 -11.24
N SER A 367 -11.82 8.37 -9.95
CA SER A 367 -10.44 8.63 -9.53
C SER A 367 -9.85 7.48 -8.71
N LEU A 368 -8.55 7.26 -8.85
CA LEU A 368 -7.76 6.24 -8.15
C LEU A 368 -6.54 6.93 -7.53
N ILE A 369 -6.48 7.06 -6.20
CA ILE A 369 -5.48 7.91 -5.53
C ILE A 369 -4.75 7.15 -4.42
N ASN A 370 -3.41 7.13 -4.42
CA ASN A 370 -2.58 6.55 -3.37
C ASN A 370 -2.89 5.07 -3.04
N ASN A 371 -3.37 4.30 -4.01
CA ASN A 371 -3.68 2.88 -3.82
C ASN A 371 -2.46 2.00 -4.13
N VAL A 372 -2.49 0.76 -3.63
CA VAL A 372 -1.57 -0.30 -4.02
C VAL A 372 -2.34 -1.37 -4.80
N PHE A 373 -1.91 -1.63 -6.03
CA PHE A 373 -2.42 -2.68 -6.89
C PHE A 373 -1.34 -3.76 -7.03
N GLN A 374 -1.63 -5.00 -6.66
CA GLN A 374 -0.61 -6.05 -6.67
C GLN A 374 -1.19 -7.38 -7.15
N ASN A 375 -0.50 -8.08 -8.05
CA ASN A 375 -0.90 -9.43 -8.48
C ASN A 375 -2.35 -9.52 -9.00
N ASN A 376 -2.88 -8.45 -9.62
CA ASN A 376 -4.17 -8.52 -10.31
C ASN A 376 -3.96 -9.00 -11.76
N GLY A 377 -5.01 -9.49 -12.41
CA GLY A 377 -4.93 -10.04 -13.75
C GLY A 377 -4.06 -11.30 -13.80
N ILE A 378 -4.21 -12.19 -12.82
CA ILE A 378 -3.44 -13.43 -12.67
C ILE A 378 -4.10 -14.64 -13.33
N ASN A 379 -5.32 -14.48 -13.85
CA ASN A 379 -6.03 -15.54 -14.54
C ASN A 379 -5.25 -16.00 -15.79
N ASN A 380 -5.27 -17.31 -16.04
CA ASN A 380 -4.54 -17.97 -17.11
C ASN A 380 -5.50 -18.77 -17.99
N ASP A 381 -6.56 -18.11 -18.43
CA ASP A 381 -7.59 -18.66 -19.31
C ASP A 381 -7.24 -18.53 -20.81
N GLY A 382 -6.01 -18.10 -21.11
CA GLY A 382 -5.55 -17.80 -22.46
C GLY A 382 -6.00 -16.43 -22.97
N ASN A 383 -6.83 -15.72 -22.20
CA ASN A 383 -7.07 -14.31 -22.41
C ASN A 383 -6.03 -13.49 -21.64
N PRO A 384 -5.62 -12.35 -22.19
CA PRO A 384 -4.73 -11.41 -21.52
C PRO A 384 -5.50 -10.52 -20.54
N HIS A 385 -4.98 -10.44 -19.32
CA HIS A 385 -5.54 -9.65 -18.22
C HIS A 385 -4.56 -8.57 -17.78
N ALA A 386 -5.07 -7.38 -17.48
CA ALA A 386 -4.22 -6.27 -17.05
C ALA A 386 -3.98 -6.21 -15.53
N ALA A 387 -2.82 -5.70 -15.16
CA ALA A 387 -2.42 -5.54 -13.75
C ALA A 387 -3.20 -4.43 -13.02
N PHE A 388 -3.85 -3.51 -13.76
CA PHE A 388 -4.35 -2.27 -13.18
C PHE A 388 -5.76 -1.89 -13.62
N LEU A 389 -5.94 -1.28 -14.79
CA LEU A 389 -7.22 -0.70 -15.20
C LEU A 389 -7.60 -1.24 -16.58
N VAL A 390 -8.88 -1.47 -16.83
CA VAL A 390 -9.44 -1.66 -18.19
C VAL A 390 -10.64 -0.74 -18.37
N GLN A 391 -10.84 -0.25 -19.60
CA GLN A 391 -12.03 0.52 -19.96
C GLN A 391 -12.71 -0.07 -21.17
N GLN A 392 -14.02 -0.30 -21.05
CA GLN A 392 -14.80 -0.91 -22.10
C GLN A 392 -16.01 -0.04 -22.43
N TYR A 393 -16.08 0.36 -23.71
CA TYR A 393 -17.10 1.24 -24.31
C TYR A 393 -17.24 2.64 -23.71
N ASN A 394 -16.39 3.06 -22.75
CA ASN A 394 -16.52 4.33 -22.06
C ASN A 394 -15.57 5.42 -22.60
N TYR A 395 -15.96 6.09 -23.70
CA TYR A 395 -15.04 6.93 -24.47
C TYR A 395 -14.80 8.32 -23.91
N THR A 396 -15.44 8.75 -22.82
CA THR A 396 -15.31 10.14 -22.34
C THR A 396 -15.01 10.27 -20.85
N ASN A 397 -14.75 9.14 -20.16
CA ASN A 397 -14.38 9.19 -18.75
C ASN A 397 -13.06 9.93 -18.51
N GLY A 398 -12.94 10.51 -17.33
CA GLY A 398 -11.75 11.21 -16.84
C GLY A 398 -11.60 11.05 -15.33
N GLY A 399 -10.81 11.91 -14.71
CA GLY A 399 -10.58 11.90 -13.27
C GLY A 399 -9.10 12.02 -12.93
N THR A 400 -8.73 11.65 -11.71
CA THR A 400 -7.34 11.66 -11.25
C THR A 400 -6.86 10.25 -10.98
N VAL A 401 -5.74 9.86 -11.58
CA VAL A 401 -5.01 8.65 -11.22
C VAL A 401 -3.65 9.10 -10.70
N SER A 402 -3.46 9.10 -9.39
CA SER A 402 -2.23 9.64 -8.80
C SER A 402 -1.72 8.90 -7.57
N GLY A 403 -0.39 8.90 -7.38
CA GLY A 403 0.24 8.34 -6.18
C GLY A 403 0.13 6.82 -6.04
N ASN A 404 -0.42 6.11 -7.03
CA ASN A 404 -0.67 4.68 -6.92
C ASN A 404 0.63 3.88 -7.13
N THR A 405 0.76 2.74 -6.47
CA THR A 405 1.79 1.73 -6.76
C THR A 405 1.14 0.55 -7.48
N ILE A 406 1.60 0.22 -8.68
CA ILE A 406 1.13 -0.93 -9.46
C ILE A 406 2.24 -1.95 -9.57
N ILE A 407 2.04 -3.14 -9.00
CA ILE A 407 2.99 -4.25 -9.06
C ILE A 407 2.48 -5.26 -10.08
N LYS A 408 3.15 -5.32 -11.22
CA LYS A 408 2.87 -6.27 -12.29
C LYS A 408 3.31 -7.68 -11.88
N THR A 409 2.68 -8.71 -12.39
CA THR A 409 3.11 -10.11 -12.24
C THR A 409 4.32 -10.43 -13.11
N SER A 410 4.45 -9.73 -14.25
CA SER A 410 5.57 -9.88 -15.17
C SER A 410 5.79 -8.61 -15.99
N ARG A 411 6.94 -8.52 -16.68
CA ARG A 411 7.23 -7.42 -17.61
C ARG A 411 6.22 -7.31 -18.73
N ALA A 412 5.76 -8.46 -19.24
CA ALA A 412 4.86 -8.57 -20.38
C ALA A 412 3.39 -8.33 -20.04
N GLN A 413 3.01 -8.41 -18.76
CA GLN A 413 1.64 -8.14 -18.33
C GLN A 413 1.25 -6.72 -18.76
N SER A 414 0.06 -6.53 -19.30
CA SER A 414 -0.41 -5.18 -19.62
C SER A 414 -0.79 -4.45 -18.32
N LEU A 415 -0.77 -3.11 -18.37
CA LEU A 415 -1.39 -2.28 -17.33
C LEU A 415 -2.83 -1.90 -17.72
N ASN A 416 -3.19 -2.10 -19.00
CA ASN A 416 -4.34 -1.53 -19.74
C ASN A 416 -4.73 -0.09 -19.33
N MET A 417 -3.71 0.74 -19.16
CA MET A 417 -3.81 2.19 -19.11
C MET A 417 -4.29 2.77 -20.45
N ILE A 418 -5.04 3.87 -20.48
CA ILE A 418 -4.59 5.29 -20.56
C ILE A 418 -3.48 5.60 -21.59
N VAL A 419 -2.45 4.77 -21.72
CA VAL A 419 -1.10 5.27 -22.03
C VAL A 419 -0.36 4.47 -23.12
N GLU A 420 -0.83 3.27 -23.46
CA GLU A 420 -0.36 2.54 -24.65
C GLU A 420 -1.44 2.70 -25.72
N ARG A 421 -1.35 3.67 -26.63
CA ARG A 421 -2.34 3.83 -27.73
C ARG A 421 -2.29 2.68 -28.76
N THR A 422 -1.56 1.61 -28.45
CA THR A 422 -1.74 0.29 -29.07
C THR A 422 -2.32 -0.65 -28.01
N PRO A 423 -3.65 -0.67 -27.81
CA PRO A 423 -4.27 -1.67 -26.97
C PRO A 423 -3.90 -3.05 -27.52
N GLN A 424 -3.68 -4.03 -26.64
CA GLN A 424 -3.55 -5.42 -27.10
C GLN A 424 -4.92 -6.00 -27.53
N PHE A 425 -6.03 -5.23 -27.34
CA PHE A 425 -7.43 -5.60 -27.62
C PHE A 425 -8.16 -4.59 -28.52
N ASN A 426 -9.41 -4.89 -28.87
CA ASN A 426 -10.31 -4.06 -29.66
C ASN A 426 -10.92 -2.87 -28.89
N GLU A 427 -10.25 -2.40 -27.83
CA GLU A 427 -10.74 -1.38 -26.91
C GLU A 427 -10.02 -0.05 -27.15
N TYR A 428 -10.77 1.07 -27.05
CA TYR A 428 -10.25 2.39 -27.38
C TYR A 428 -10.07 3.25 -26.14
N TRP A 429 -9.03 4.07 -26.15
CA TRP A 429 -8.83 5.09 -25.15
C TRP A 429 -9.92 6.18 -25.21
N PRO A 430 -10.54 6.58 -24.08
CA PRO A 430 -11.41 7.75 -24.06
C PRO A 430 -10.74 9.02 -24.55
N THR A 431 -11.51 9.87 -25.22
CA THR A 431 -11.13 11.26 -25.51
C THR A 431 -11.23 12.17 -24.27
N GLY A 432 -11.69 11.65 -23.12
CA GLY A 432 -11.69 12.33 -21.82
C GLY A 432 -10.29 12.43 -21.18
N SER A 433 -10.04 13.49 -20.42
CA SER A 433 -8.72 13.78 -19.84
C SER A 433 -8.61 13.24 -18.41
N TYR A 434 -7.90 12.12 -18.22
CA TYR A 434 -7.37 11.76 -16.91
C TYR A 434 -6.14 12.59 -16.59
N SER A 435 -6.03 13.05 -15.34
CA SER A 435 -4.78 13.58 -14.80
C SER A 435 -3.96 12.45 -14.20
N LEU A 436 -2.79 12.17 -14.78
CA LEU A 436 -1.85 11.17 -14.29
C LEU A 436 -0.69 11.84 -13.57
N SER A 437 -0.35 11.40 -12.37
CA SER A 437 0.86 11.89 -11.70
C SER A 437 1.35 10.95 -10.59
N ASN A 438 2.66 10.87 -10.39
CA ASN A 438 3.26 10.19 -9.24
C ASN A 438 2.84 8.71 -9.09
N ASN A 439 2.40 8.04 -10.15
CA ASN A 439 2.13 6.61 -10.12
C ASN A 439 3.44 5.86 -10.34
N THR A 440 3.69 4.83 -9.55
CA THR A 440 4.88 3.99 -9.63
C THR A 440 4.49 2.61 -10.14
N VAL A 441 5.12 2.17 -11.22
CA VAL A 441 4.95 0.79 -11.71
C VAL A 441 6.17 -0.02 -11.28
N LYS A 442 5.93 -1.21 -10.71
CA LYS A 442 6.95 -2.11 -10.21
C LYS A 442 6.79 -3.51 -10.79
N LEU A 443 7.90 -4.26 -10.78
CA LEU A 443 7.90 -5.71 -10.92
C LEU A 443 7.92 -6.38 -9.52
N PRO A 444 7.60 -7.68 -9.40
CA PRO A 444 7.59 -8.37 -8.11
C PRO A 444 8.96 -8.38 -7.43
N ASN A 445 10.04 -8.27 -8.21
CA ASN A 445 11.41 -8.20 -7.72
C ASN A 445 11.83 -6.79 -7.25
N GLY A 446 10.90 -5.83 -7.20
CA GLY A 446 11.13 -4.47 -6.74
C GLY A 446 11.58 -3.48 -7.82
N ASN A 447 11.94 -3.94 -9.03
CA ASN A 447 12.37 -3.06 -10.11
C ASN A 447 11.28 -2.04 -10.45
N ILE A 448 11.67 -0.78 -10.66
CA ILE A 448 10.75 0.31 -10.98
C ILE A 448 10.75 0.51 -12.50
N LEU A 449 9.56 0.56 -13.10
CA LEU A 449 9.38 0.75 -14.54
C LEU A 449 8.96 2.18 -14.84
N ASN A 450 9.88 2.97 -15.39
CA ASN A 450 9.62 4.33 -15.85
C ASN A 450 9.26 4.30 -17.34
N TYR A 451 7.97 4.23 -17.65
CA TYR A 451 7.50 4.40 -19.03
C TYR A 451 7.49 5.88 -19.37
N ALA A 452 8.02 6.25 -20.54
CA ALA A 452 8.01 7.64 -20.99
C ALA A 452 6.61 8.24 -21.05
N SER A 453 5.63 7.40 -21.34
CA SER A 453 4.22 7.72 -21.41
C SER A 453 3.57 7.89 -20.02
N THR A 454 3.86 7.01 -19.04
CA THR A 454 3.41 7.19 -17.64
C THR A 454 4.03 8.41 -16.97
N GLY A 455 5.28 8.70 -17.34
CA GLY A 455 6.02 9.87 -16.86
C GLY A 455 5.62 11.15 -17.58
N PHE A 456 4.84 11.05 -18.67
CA PHE A 456 4.50 12.18 -19.51
C PHE A 456 3.69 13.22 -18.75
N SER A 457 4.10 14.47 -18.88
CA SER A 457 3.45 15.58 -18.20
C SER A 457 3.61 16.87 -19.00
N GLY A 458 2.68 17.81 -18.79
CA GLY A 458 2.80 19.19 -19.27
C GLY A 458 3.75 20.07 -18.46
N THR A 459 4.57 19.49 -17.59
CA THR A 459 5.59 20.20 -16.79
C THR A 459 6.97 19.62 -17.07
N GLN A 460 7.92 20.45 -17.51
CA GLN A 460 9.30 20.01 -17.77
C GLN A 460 9.95 19.43 -16.52
N GLY A 461 10.72 18.35 -16.68
CA GLY A 461 11.45 17.67 -15.61
C GLY A 461 10.59 16.83 -14.67
N LYS A 462 9.26 16.88 -14.77
CA LYS A 462 8.38 16.08 -13.92
C LYS A 462 8.57 14.58 -14.21
N ASN A 463 8.58 13.76 -13.16
CA ASN A 463 8.87 12.32 -13.24
C ASN A 463 10.22 12.01 -13.91
N GLY A 464 11.18 12.94 -13.88
CA GLY A 464 12.49 12.78 -14.51
C GLY A 464 12.53 13.02 -16.03
N TRP A 465 11.41 13.40 -16.67
CA TRP A 465 11.33 13.56 -18.13
C TRP A 465 11.36 15.03 -18.57
N THR A 466 12.21 15.33 -19.55
CA THR A 466 12.32 16.64 -20.20
C THR A 466 12.18 16.50 -21.72
N TYR A 467 11.59 17.48 -22.38
CA TYR A 467 11.25 17.44 -23.81
C TYR A 467 11.90 18.60 -24.57
N ARG A 468 12.70 18.29 -25.60
CA ARG A 468 13.55 19.28 -26.28
C ARG A 468 13.52 19.13 -27.80
N GLN A 469 14.04 20.15 -28.46
CA GLN A 469 14.36 20.16 -29.88
C GLN A 469 15.84 20.45 -30.11
N PHE A 470 16.38 19.88 -31.18
CA PHE A 470 17.73 20.18 -31.67
C PHE A 470 17.69 20.53 -33.16
N ASN A 471 18.25 21.66 -33.56
CA ASN A 471 18.21 22.16 -34.94
C ASN A 471 19.51 21.93 -35.73
N GLY A 472 20.37 21.03 -35.25
CA GLY A 472 21.72 20.83 -35.79
C GLY A 472 22.81 21.73 -35.16
N SER A 473 22.43 22.71 -34.34
CA SER A 473 23.39 23.63 -33.69
C SER A 473 23.08 23.94 -32.22
N THR A 474 21.81 24.07 -31.85
CA THR A 474 21.37 24.43 -30.50
C THR A 474 20.26 23.51 -30.02
N ILE A 475 20.28 23.22 -28.71
CA ILE A 475 19.22 22.51 -28.00
C ILE A 475 18.35 23.54 -27.29
N SER A 476 17.02 23.38 -27.34
CA SER A 476 16.06 24.21 -26.60
C SER A 476 14.84 23.41 -26.15
N ASP A 477 14.18 23.86 -25.09
CA ASP A 477 13.00 23.19 -24.55
C ASP A 477 11.77 23.38 -25.46
N LEU A 478 10.95 22.33 -25.59
CA LEU A 478 9.63 22.42 -26.21
C LEU A 478 8.65 23.15 -25.28
N ALA A 479 7.58 23.72 -25.86
CA ALA A 479 6.51 24.39 -25.12
C ALA A 479 5.26 23.49 -24.98
N TRP A 480 4.62 23.48 -23.80
CA TRP A 480 3.42 22.67 -23.57
C TRP A 480 2.17 23.29 -24.21
N ASN A 481 1.40 22.49 -24.93
CA ASN A 481 0.09 22.85 -25.46
C ASN A 481 -1.03 22.10 -24.72
N ASN A 482 -1.76 22.82 -23.88
CA ASN A 482 -2.84 22.24 -23.08
C ASN A 482 -4.07 21.79 -23.89
N ALA A 483 -4.32 22.40 -25.06
CA ALA A 483 -5.47 22.03 -25.89
C ALA A 483 -5.27 20.67 -26.57
N ASN A 484 -4.04 20.38 -26.99
CA ASN A 484 -3.68 19.16 -27.70
C ASN A 484 -3.04 18.10 -26.79
N GLN A 485 -2.69 18.46 -25.54
CA GLN A 485 -1.94 17.63 -24.60
C GLN A 485 -0.61 17.13 -25.21
N THR A 486 0.13 18.04 -25.87
CA THR A 486 1.40 17.75 -26.54
C THR A 486 2.45 18.83 -26.26
N TRP A 487 3.73 18.44 -26.30
CA TRP A 487 4.84 19.38 -26.37
C TRP A 487 5.09 19.79 -27.82
N GLN A 488 5.28 21.09 -28.06
CA GLN A 488 5.40 21.68 -29.39
C GLN A 488 6.71 22.45 -29.53
N GLY A 489 7.37 22.26 -30.67
CA GLY A 489 8.59 22.96 -31.03
C GLY A 489 8.34 24.25 -31.79
N SER A 490 9.43 24.81 -32.33
CA SER A 490 9.36 26.03 -33.16
C SER A 490 8.78 25.79 -34.55
N GLU A 491 8.74 24.53 -35.02
CA GLU A 491 8.17 24.13 -36.30
C GLU A 491 6.81 23.44 -36.12
N THR A 492 5.92 23.61 -37.12
CA THR A 492 4.51 23.17 -37.06
C THR A 492 4.30 21.71 -36.66
N PHE A 493 5.18 20.80 -37.12
CA PHE A 493 5.06 19.36 -36.89
C PHE A 493 6.10 18.80 -35.91
N LEU A 494 6.89 19.66 -35.26
CA LEU A 494 7.84 19.23 -34.24
C LEU A 494 7.10 18.99 -32.93
N LEU A 495 6.72 17.73 -32.68
CA LEU A 495 5.75 17.40 -31.64
C LEU A 495 6.22 16.19 -30.84
N VAL A 496 6.01 16.26 -29.52
CA VAL A 496 6.14 15.10 -28.63
C VAL A 496 4.82 14.89 -27.91
N GLY A 497 4.21 13.74 -28.17
CA GLY A 497 3.08 13.24 -27.42
C GLY A 497 3.51 12.22 -26.39
N GLU A 498 2.54 11.69 -25.65
CA GLU A 498 2.74 10.72 -24.58
C GLU A 498 3.57 9.50 -25.00
N ASP A 499 3.15 8.80 -26.05
CA ASP A 499 3.77 7.57 -26.55
C ASP A 499 4.33 7.68 -27.98
N TRP A 500 4.35 8.90 -28.54
CA TRP A 500 4.81 9.15 -29.91
C TRP A 500 5.60 10.46 -30.03
N MET A 501 6.38 10.56 -31.11
CA MET A 501 7.19 11.72 -31.46
C MET A 501 7.08 12.00 -32.97
N HIS A 502 7.33 13.24 -33.37
CA HIS A 502 7.40 13.64 -34.77
C HIS A 502 8.52 14.69 -34.95
N PRO A 503 9.49 14.46 -35.85
CA PRO A 503 10.55 15.43 -36.12
C PRO A 503 10.03 16.54 -37.03
N ALA A 504 10.86 17.52 -37.35
CA ALA A 504 10.59 18.45 -38.46
C ALA A 504 11.81 18.48 -39.37
N THR A 505 11.65 18.89 -40.62
CA THR A 505 12.78 18.94 -41.56
C THR A 505 13.86 19.89 -41.02
N GLY A 506 15.05 19.35 -40.72
CA GLY A 506 16.16 20.08 -40.09
C GLY A 506 16.14 20.13 -38.55
N TYR A 507 15.17 19.48 -37.89
CA TYR A 507 15.05 19.45 -36.44
C TYR A 507 14.79 18.03 -35.90
N ALA A 508 15.53 17.66 -34.87
CA ALA A 508 15.26 16.47 -34.08
C ALA A 508 14.32 16.80 -32.91
N THR A 509 13.50 15.82 -32.53
CA THR A 509 12.79 15.84 -31.23
C THR A 509 13.50 14.93 -30.24
N GLU A 510 13.55 15.36 -28.98
CA GLU A 510 14.18 14.61 -27.89
C GLU A 510 13.22 14.47 -26.72
N ARG A 511 13.12 13.26 -26.17
CA ARG A 511 12.63 13.03 -24.80
C ARG A 511 13.78 12.50 -23.96
N ILE A 512 14.00 13.09 -22.80
CA ILE A 512 15.20 12.86 -21.98
C ILE A 512 14.76 12.43 -20.59
N TRP A 513 15.23 11.27 -20.14
CA TRP A 513 15.11 10.84 -18.76
C TRP A 513 16.40 11.16 -18.00
N THR A 514 16.26 11.65 -16.77
CA THR A 514 17.38 11.92 -15.86
C THR A 514 17.38 10.92 -14.72
N ALA A 515 18.52 10.25 -14.51
CA ALA A 515 18.67 9.23 -13.49
C ALA A 515 18.51 9.81 -12.08
N PRO A 516 17.57 9.32 -11.27
CA PRO A 516 17.37 9.81 -9.90
C PRO A 516 18.41 9.24 -8.92
N ALA A 517 19.06 8.13 -9.27
CA ALA A 517 20.04 7.44 -8.45
C ALA A 517 21.15 6.83 -9.31
N SER A 518 22.29 6.49 -8.68
CA SER A 518 23.37 5.74 -9.32
C SER A 518 23.07 4.24 -9.27
N GLU A 519 22.84 3.62 -10.42
CA GLU A 519 22.40 2.22 -10.51
C GLU A 519 22.55 1.62 -11.92
N ASN A 520 22.15 0.37 -12.09
CA ASN A 520 21.95 -0.21 -13.42
C ASN A 520 20.51 -0.01 -13.88
N ILE A 521 20.33 0.38 -15.13
CA ILE A 521 19.03 0.49 -15.77
C ILE A 521 18.95 -0.42 -17.00
N ARG A 522 17.76 -0.98 -17.26
CA ARG A 522 17.44 -1.63 -18.54
C ARG A 522 16.56 -0.68 -19.35
N ILE A 523 16.96 -0.43 -20.60
CA ILE A 523 16.28 0.44 -21.54
C ILE A 523 15.64 -0.44 -22.60
N THR A 524 14.31 -0.37 -22.75
CA THR A 524 13.58 -1.11 -23.77
C THR A 524 12.67 -0.21 -24.60
N GLY A 525 12.35 -0.63 -25.82
CA GLY A 525 11.37 0.07 -26.65
C GLY A 525 11.29 -0.51 -28.07
N ASN A 526 10.25 -0.10 -28.81
CA ASN A 526 10.06 -0.48 -30.20
C ASN A 526 9.59 0.72 -31.02
N PRO A 527 10.47 1.67 -31.39
CA PRO A 527 10.11 2.73 -32.31
C PRO A 527 9.58 2.16 -33.63
N LYS A 528 8.40 2.61 -34.04
CA LYS A 528 7.71 2.17 -35.27
C LYS A 528 6.95 3.33 -35.93
N LYS A 529 6.84 3.32 -37.27
CA LYS A 529 5.98 4.28 -37.96
C LYS A 529 4.52 4.09 -37.53
N SER A 530 3.80 5.20 -37.39
CA SER A 530 2.36 5.18 -37.07
C SER A 530 1.49 5.02 -38.32
N ASP A 531 2.02 5.32 -39.51
CA ASP A 531 1.36 5.17 -40.80
C ASP A 531 2.17 4.20 -41.69
N SER A 532 1.47 3.26 -42.34
CA SER A 532 2.06 2.24 -43.21
C SER A 532 2.19 2.65 -44.68
N ALA A 533 1.57 3.74 -45.12
CA ALA A 533 1.39 4.03 -46.55
C ALA A 533 2.27 5.16 -47.10
N LEU A 534 2.77 6.07 -46.26
CA LEU A 534 3.46 7.31 -46.67
C LEU A 534 4.69 7.63 -45.79
N GLY A 535 5.54 8.54 -46.27
CA GLY A 535 6.71 9.08 -45.56
C GLY A 535 7.97 8.21 -45.63
N ASN A 536 9.15 8.82 -45.50
CA ASN A 536 10.45 8.16 -45.66
C ASN A 536 10.99 7.51 -44.35
N GLY A 537 10.29 7.73 -43.23
CA GLY A 537 10.65 7.22 -41.91
C GLY A 537 11.50 8.18 -41.10
N VAL A 538 12.20 7.64 -40.12
CA VAL A 538 13.00 8.42 -39.17
C VAL A 538 14.32 7.70 -38.88
N ILE A 539 15.30 8.45 -38.40
CA ILE A 539 16.46 7.87 -37.72
C ILE A 539 16.22 8.01 -36.21
N THR A 540 16.20 6.88 -35.51
CA THR A 540 16.01 6.83 -34.07
C THR A 540 17.36 6.59 -33.40
N SER A 541 17.64 7.27 -32.30
CA SER A 541 18.87 7.04 -31.54
C SER A 541 18.68 7.23 -30.04
N ILE A 542 19.54 6.57 -29.26
CA ILE A 542 19.57 6.65 -27.79
C ILE A 542 20.96 7.13 -27.39
N TRP A 543 21.01 8.12 -26.51
CA TRP A 543 22.24 8.76 -26.05
C TRP A 543 22.32 8.75 -24.53
N LYS A 544 23.50 8.43 -24.00
CA LYS A 544 23.85 8.58 -22.58
C LYS A 544 24.85 9.73 -22.43
N ASN A 545 24.48 10.80 -21.71
CA ASN A 545 25.35 11.97 -21.47
C ASN A 545 26.04 12.51 -22.74
N GLY A 546 25.30 12.60 -23.85
CA GLY A 546 25.85 13.05 -25.14
C GLY A 546 26.71 12.02 -25.89
N THR A 547 26.79 10.77 -25.43
CA THR A 547 27.38 9.66 -26.16
C THR A 547 26.29 8.75 -26.73
N GLN A 548 26.27 8.54 -28.04
CA GLN A 548 25.30 7.65 -28.69
C GLN A 548 25.59 6.20 -28.34
N ILE A 549 24.58 5.50 -27.81
CA ILE A 549 24.68 4.09 -27.41
C ILE A 549 23.86 3.15 -28.30
N TRP A 550 22.92 3.69 -29.07
CA TRP A 550 22.13 2.93 -30.04
C TRP A 550 21.58 3.85 -31.15
N ALA A 551 21.47 3.36 -32.38
CA ALA A 551 20.67 4.01 -33.42
C ALA A 551 20.22 3.04 -34.50
N GLN A 552 19.07 3.35 -35.10
CA GLN A 552 18.52 2.60 -36.21
C GLN A 552 17.56 3.44 -37.06
N ALA A 553 17.53 3.19 -38.36
CA ALA A 553 16.48 3.70 -39.25
C ALA A 553 15.16 2.93 -39.04
N VAL A 554 14.05 3.66 -38.89
CA VAL A 554 12.71 3.10 -38.73
C VAL A 554 11.82 3.57 -39.87
N THR A 555 11.51 2.64 -40.77
CA THR A 555 10.77 2.92 -42.02
C THR A 555 9.46 2.14 -42.14
N THR A 556 9.11 1.30 -41.15
CA THR A 556 7.93 0.43 -41.20
C THR A 556 7.13 0.46 -39.91
N THR A 557 5.91 -0.09 -39.94
CA THR A 557 5.01 -0.23 -38.78
C THR A 557 5.37 -1.38 -37.85
N ALA A 558 6.25 -2.31 -38.26
CA ALA A 558 6.77 -3.35 -37.38
C ALA A 558 7.74 -2.76 -36.33
N GLY A 559 8.47 -1.72 -36.72
CA GLY A 559 9.48 -1.06 -35.90
C GLY A 559 10.79 -1.82 -35.78
N VAL A 560 11.67 -1.30 -34.94
CA VAL A 560 12.90 -2.00 -34.53
C VAL A 560 13.02 -1.97 -33.01
N ARG A 561 13.09 -3.17 -32.40
CA ARG A 561 13.22 -3.29 -30.95
C ARG A 561 14.63 -2.98 -30.50
N HIS A 562 14.73 -2.29 -29.37
CA HIS A 562 15.93 -2.23 -28.57
C HIS A 562 15.63 -2.70 -27.16
N ASP A 563 16.66 -3.28 -26.57
CA ASP A 563 16.70 -3.83 -25.22
C ASP A 563 18.19 -3.79 -24.87
N MET A 564 18.56 -3.06 -23.83
CA MET A 564 19.97 -2.93 -23.42
C MET A 564 20.04 -2.55 -21.96
N GLN A 565 21.17 -2.84 -21.32
CA GLN A 565 21.44 -2.44 -19.95
C GLN A 565 22.66 -1.54 -19.90
N VAL A 566 22.57 -0.45 -19.13
CA VAL A 566 23.67 0.48 -18.89
C VAL A 566 23.71 0.88 -17.42
N SER A 567 24.90 1.17 -16.90
CA SER A 567 25.05 1.82 -15.60
C SER A 567 24.86 3.32 -15.75
N VAL A 568 24.19 3.96 -14.80
CA VAL A 568 23.99 5.40 -14.70
C VAL A 568 24.46 5.87 -13.34
N ASN A 569 24.98 7.09 -13.26
CA ASN A 569 25.13 7.82 -12.01
C ASN A 569 23.93 8.74 -11.80
N THR A 570 23.66 9.15 -10.57
CA THR A 570 22.67 10.20 -10.28
C THR A 570 22.92 11.43 -11.16
N GLY A 571 21.89 11.88 -11.88
CA GLY A 571 21.97 13.01 -12.80
C GLY A 571 22.41 12.66 -14.23
N ASP A 572 22.84 11.42 -14.52
CA ASP A 572 23.07 10.98 -15.90
C ASP A 572 21.77 11.07 -16.71
N THR A 573 21.87 11.44 -17.98
CA THR A 573 20.72 11.57 -18.89
C THR A 573 20.69 10.48 -19.95
N ILE A 574 19.51 9.90 -20.19
CA ILE A 574 19.20 9.04 -21.31
C ILE A 574 18.26 9.78 -22.27
N ALA A 575 18.76 10.18 -23.43
CA ALA A 575 17.98 10.89 -24.44
C ALA A 575 17.54 9.93 -25.55
N PHE A 576 16.25 9.93 -25.86
CA PHE A 576 15.66 9.25 -27.01
C PHE A 576 15.39 10.31 -28.08
N VAL A 577 16.11 10.20 -29.19
CA VAL A 577 16.19 11.24 -30.23
C VAL A 577 15.58 10.71 -31.53
N LEU A 578 14.75 11.55 -32.14
CA LEU A 578 14.07 11.27 -33.40
C LEU A 578 14.48 12.30 -34.45
N ASP A 579 15.27 11.88 -35.43
CA ASP A 579 15.73 12.68 -36.56
C ASP A 579 14.90 12.37 -37.83
N PRO A 580 14.66 13.37 -38.70
CA PRO A 580 14.02 13.14 -40.00
C PRO A 580 14.93 12.33 -40.93
N ASN A 581 14.38 11.38 -41.69
CA ASN A 581 15.12 10.62 -42.69
C ASN A 581 15.06 11.28 -44.08
N GLY A 582 15.52 12.53 -44.17
CA GLY A 582 15.40 13.37 -45.36
C GLY A 582 14.39 14.50 -45.15
N ASP A 583 13.12 14.24 -45.44
CA ASP A 583 11.98 15.09 -45.05
C ASP A 583 11.24 14.48 -43.84
N SER A 584 10.23 15.20 -43.31
CA SER A 584 9.48 14.80 -42.10
C SER A 584 8.01 14.46 -42.36
N SER A 585 7.60 14.36 -43.64
CA SER A 585 6.19 14.19 -44.00
C SER A 585 5.72 12.77 -43.67
N TYR A 586 4.64 12.65 -42.89
CA TYR A 586 4.05 11.36 -42.49
C TYR A 586 5.00 10.47 -41.66
N ASP A 587 5.85 11.09 -40.83
CA ASP A 587 6.89 10.40 -40.04
C ASP A 587 6.60 10.36 -38.53
N LYS A 588 5.32 10.47 -38.17
CA LYS A 588 4.85 10.23 -36.80
C LYS A 588 5.29 8.84 -36.35
N THR A 589 6.11 8.79 -35.30
CA THR A 589 6.71 7.56 -34.81
C THR A 589 6.16 7.25 -33.42
N THR A 590 5.56 6.07 -33.27
CA THR A 590 5.19 5.55 -31.94
C THR A 590 6.46 5.03 -31.29
N TRP A 591 6.84 5.61 -30.16
CA TRP A 591 8.01 5.20 -29.39
C TRP A 591 7.79 5.51 -27.91
N ASN A 592 7.36 4.50 -27.17
CA ASN A 592 7.20 4.53 -25.72
C ASN A 592 8.33 3.73 -25.05
N PRO A 593 9.51 4.32 -24.84
CA PRO A 593 10.59 3.61 -24.17
C PRO A 593 10.28 3.40 -22.68
N VAL A 594 10.82 2.31 -22.14
CA VAL A 594 10.75 1.98 -20.71
C VAL A 594 12.17 1.97 -20.15
N ILE A 595 12.35 2.67 -19.04
CA ILE A 595 13.57 2.61 -18.23
C ILE A 595 13.23 1.84 -16.96
N GLU A 596 13.68 0.59 -16.91
CA GLU A 596 13.61 -0.26 -15.73
C GLU A 596 14.80 0.04 -14.82
N GLU A 597 14.55 0.68 -13.68
CA GLU A 597 15.52 0.80 -12.59
C GLU A 597 15.65 -0.56 -11.90
N ILE A 598 16.84 -1.14 -11.95
CA ILE A 598 17.09 -2.48 -11.41
C ILE A 598 17.32 -2.36 -9.90
N LYS A 599 16.21 -2.41 -9.14
CA LYS A 599 16.19 -2.46 -7.66
C LYS A 599 16.27 -3.88 -7.09
N GLN A 600 16.43 -4.87 -7.96
CA GLN A 600 16.48 -6.28 -7.64
C GLN A 600 17.56 -6.55 -6.60
N THR A 601 17.13 -7.04 -5.44
CA THR A 601 18.02 -7.52 -4.37
C THR A 601 18.25 -9.02 -4.45
N SER A 602 17.64 -9.72 -5.41
CA SER A 602 17.82 -11.17 -5.58
C SER A 602 17.85 -11.56 -7.04
N PHE A 603 18.98 -12.06 -7.52
CA PHE A 603 19.28 -12.43 -8.90
C PHE A 603 19.17 -13.94 -9.08
N THR A 604 18.25 -14.41 -9.90
CA THR A 604 17.97 -15.84 -10.09
C THR A 604 18.18 -16.22 -11.55
N ALA A 605 19.02 -17.22 -11.79
CA ALA A 605 19.49 -17.56 -13.14
C ALA A 605 18.38 -17.84 -14.15
N ASP A 606 17.28 -18.48 -13.75
CA ASP A 606 16.11 -18.77 -14.60
C ASP A 606 15.23 -17.52 -14.81
N ALA A 607 14.90 -16.82 -13.73
CA ALA A 607 14.03 -15.63 -13.78
C ALA A 607 14.67 -14.45 -14.54
N ASP A 608 16.00 -14.37 -14.52
CA ASP A 608 16.79 -13.32 -15.17
C ASP A 608 17.35 -13.76 -16.53
N PHE A 609 17.03 -14.99 -16.98
CA PHE A 609 17.55 -15.52 -18.25
C PHE A 609 17.01 -14.72 -19.44
N GLY A 610 17.90 -14.38 -20.38
CA GLY A 610 17.52 -13.53 -21.50
C GLY A 610 18.42 -13.69 -22.73
N PRO A 611 17.99 -13.13 -23.87
CA PRO A 611 18.66 -13.29 -25.16
C PRO A 611 19.89 -12.40 -25.37
N GLN A 612 20.24 -11.57 -24.37
CA GLN A 612 21.35 -10.62 -24.46
C GLN A 612 22.38 -10.84 -23.35
N GLN A 613 23.65 -10.64 -23.68
CA GLN A 613 24.74 -10.72 -22.72
C GLN A 613 24.66 -9.57 -21.71
N GLY A 614 24.86 -9.85 -20.43
CA GLY A 614 25.00 -8.85 -19.36
C GLY A 614 23.69 -8.44 -18.67
N MET A 615 22.53 -8.97 -19.11
CA MET A 615 21.24 -8.67 -18.48
C MET A 615 21.23 -9.09 -17.01
N TYR A 616 20.85 -8.17 -16.11
CA TYR A 616 20.82 -8.36 -14.66
C TYR A 616 22.18 -8.80 -14.06
N GLY A 617 23.27 -8.46 -14.74
CA GLY A 617 24.62 -8.89 -14.37
C GLY A 617 25.00 -10.28 -14.90
N TRP A 618 24.07 -11.02 -15.53
CA TRP A 618 24.32 -12.36 -16.05
C TRP A 618 24.95 -12.35 -17.45
N ARG A 619 26.01 -13.14 -17.62
CA ARG A 619 26.67 -13.45 -18.89
C ARG A 619 26.78 -14.95 -19.06
N TYR A 620 26.73 -15.39 -20.31
CA TYR A 620 26.76 -16.80 -20.69
C TYR A 620 28.00 -17.05 -21.51
N VAL A 621 28.95 -17.76 -20.91
CA VAL A 621 30.29 -17.91 -21.46
C VAL A 621 30.68 -19.39 -21.48
N GLU A 622 31.54 -19.73 -22.42
CA GLU A 622 32.26 -20.99 -22.42
C GLU A 622 33.70 -20.74 -21.98
N ASN A 623 34.36 -21.77 -21.46
CA ASN A 623 35.77 -21.71 -21.12
C ASN A 623 36.45 -23.02 -21.49
N ASN A 624 37.57 -22.98 -22.22
CA ASN A 624 38.30 -24.17 -22.66
C ASN A 624 39.52 -24.50 -21.77
N GLY A 625 39.61 -23.90 -20.59
CA GLY A 625 40.75 -23.99 -19.67
C GLY A 625 41.84 -22.94 -19.90
N SER A 626 41.80 -22.20 -21.01
CA SER A 626 42.77 -21.15 -21.33
C SER A 626 42.16 -19.76 -21.56
N GLU A 627 40.93 -19.69 -22.10
CA GLU A 627 40.24 -18.45 -22.44
C GLU A 627 38.73 -18.56 -22.16
N GLU A 628 38.12 -17.43 -21.79
CA GLU A 628 36.67 -17.26 -21.64
C GLU A 628 36.12 -16.54 -22.89
N THR A 629 35.11 -17.13 -23.54
CA THR A 629 34.45 -16.55 -24.73
C THR A 629 32.93 -16.45 -24.54
N ASN A 630 32.32 -15.37 -25.05
CA ASN A 630 30.86 -15.24 -25.01
C ASN A 630 30.21 -16.31 -25.90
N MET A 631 29.19 -16.99 -25.37
CA MET A 631 28.29 -17.83 -26.17
C MET A 631 27.39 -16.95 -27.04
N THR A 632 26.79 -17.55 -28.08
CA THR A 632 25.87 -16.88 -29.02
C THR A 632 24.42 -17.29 -28.75
N TRP A 633 23.49 -16.33 -28.72
CA TRP A 633 22.07 -16.63 -28.53
C TRP A 633 21.47 -17.33 -29.76
N ASN A 634 20.80 -18.47 -29.54
CA ASN A 634 20.03 -19.18 -30.56
C ASN A 634 18.53 -18.96 -30.32
N GLY A 635 17.94 -18.03 -31.08
CA GLY A 635 16.53 -17.66 -30.94
C GLY A 635 15.53 -18.74 -31.34
N ALA A 636 15.91 -19.76 -32.11
CA ALA A 636 15.00 -20.84 -32.50
C ALA A 636 14.76 -21.83 -31.35
N SER A 637 15.79 -22.07 -30.52
CA SER A 637 15.75 -22.99 -29.39
C SER A 637 15.67 -22.30 -28.03
N GLY A 638 15.82 -20.97 -27.97
CA GLY A 638 15.77 -20.20 -26.73
C GLY A 638 16.93 -20.49 -25.77
N VAL A 639 18.13 -20.75 -26.29
CA VAL A 639 19.32 -21.11 -25.49
C VAL A 639 20.57 -20.36 -25.97
N TRP A 640 21.56 -20.24 -25.11
CA TRP A 640 22.91 -19.82 -25.50
C TRP A 640 23.69 -21.03 -26.02
N SER A 641 24.34 -20.87 -27.17
CA SER A 641 25.11 -21.91 -27.86
C SER A 641 26.60 -21.55 -27.89
N GLY A 642 27.44 -22.51 -27.49
CA GLY A 642 28.89 -22.38 -27.51
C GLY A 642 29.50 -22.73 -28.87
N SER A 643 30.82 -22.84 -28.89
CA SER A 643 31.65 -23.12 -30.07
C SER A 643 31.46 -24.53 -30.63
N VAL A 644 30.93 -25.47 -29.85
CA VAL A 644 30.72 -26.87 -30.24
C VAL A 644 29.28 -27.33 -30.03
N THR A 645 28.88 -28.34 -30.78
CA THR A 645 27.56 -28.98 -30.67
C THR A 645 27.31 -29.46 -29.23
N ASN A 646 26.11 -29.20 -28.71
CA ASN A 646 25.64 -29.55 -27.36
C ASN A 646 26.29 -28.79 -26.18
N LEU A 647 27.17 -27.82 -26.41
CA LEU A 647 27.56 -26.86 -25.37
C LEU A 647 26.50 -25.76 -25.26
N LEU A 648 25.56 -25.94 -24.33
CA LEU A 648 24.33 -25.16 -24.27
C LEU A 648 24.03 -24.68 -22.85
N ILE A 649 23.46 -23.48 -22.75
CA ILE A 649 22.87 -22.96 -21.50
C ILE A 649 21.42 -22.54 -21.79
N GLY A 650 20.47 -23.20 -21.11
CA GLY A 650 19.04 -22.81 -21.10
C GLY A 650 18.70 -21.96 -19.88
N SER A 651 17.42 -21.73 -19.59
CA SER A 651 17.05 -20.83 -18.47
C SER A 651 17.41 -21.41 -17.09
N ASP A 652 17.05 -22.66 -16.83
CA ASP A 652 17.29 -23.39 -15.57
C ASP A 652 18.31 -24.55 -15.68
N TRP A 653 18.97 -24.71 -16.83
CA TRP A 653 19.88 -25.83 -17.09
C TRP A 653 21.15 -25.46 -17.87
N GLN A 654 22.18 -26.30 -17.77
CA GLN A 654 23.44 -26.21 -18.50
C GLN A 654 23.86 -27.58 -19.04
N HIS A 655 24.63 -27.60 -20.12
CA HIS A 655 25.25 -28.80 -20.68
C HIS A 655 26.69 -28.47 -21.09
N PRO A 656 27.72 -29.21 -20.61
CA PRO A 656 29.11 -28.98 -20.97
C PRO A 656 29.50 -29.69 -22.27
N ALA A 657 30.75 -29.52 -22.70
CA ALA A 657 31.41 -30.38 -23.69
C ALA A 657 32.73 -30.92 -23.13
N ILE A 658 33.29 -31.96 -23.76
CA ILE A 658 34.57 -32.52 -23.31
C ILE A 658 35.68 -31.46 -23.40
N GLY A 659 36.28 -31.12 -22.26
CA GLY A 659 37.32 -30.08 -22.17
C GLY A 659 36.84 -28.63 -22.32
N ILE A 660 35.52 -28.37 -22.43
CA ILE A 660 34.96 -27.02 -22.51
C ILE A 660 33.79 -26.88 -21.52
N GLN A 661 33.95 -25.97 -20.57
CA GLN A 661 33.00 -25.71 -19.49
C GLN A 661 31.89 -24.79 -20.00
N SER A 662 30.63 -25.08 -19.66
CA SER A 662 29.57 -24.06 -19.72
C SER A 662 29.54 -23.30 -18.40
N GLN A 663 29.43 -21.97 -18.48
CA GLN A 663 29.48 -21.10 -17.32
C GLN A 663 28.41 -20.01 -17.38
N ARG A 664 27.67 -19.87 -16.27
CA ARG A 664 26.94 -18.64 -15.98
C ARG A 664 27.84 -17.74 -15.15
N LYS A 665 28.04 -16.51 -15.60
CA LYS A 665 28.83 -15.48 -14.92
C LYS A 665 27.90 -14.37 -14.45
N TRP A 666 27.86 -14.07 -13.17
CA TRP A 666 27.16 -12.93 -12.61
C TRP A 666 28.15 -11.84 -12.20
N ILE A 667 27.87 -10.59 -12.53
CA ILE A 667 28.68 -9.42 -12.16
C ILE A 667 27.93 -8.64 -11.07
N ALA A 668 28.58 -8.46 -9.92
CA ALA A 668 28.01 -7.78 -8.77
C ALA A 668 27.68 -6.32 -9.12
N PRO A 669 26.40 -5.90 -9.02
CA PRO A 669 26.01 -4.52 -9.33
C PRO A 669 26.40 -3.53 -8.22
N SER A 670 26.61 -4.01 -7.01
CA SER A 670 26.97 -3.23 -5.83
C SER A 670 27.87 -4.04 -4.89
N SER A 671 28.61 -3.34 -4.02
CA SER A 671 29.39 -3.97 -2.96
C SER A 671 28.49 -4.35 -1.79
N GLY A 672 28.77 -5.48 -1.12
CA GLY A 672 27.98 -5.93 0.01
C GLY A 672 28.21 -7.41 0.34
N THR A 673 27.32 -7.99 1.14
CA THR A 673 27.27 -9.45 1.33
C THR A 673 26.18 -10.01 0.44
N VAL A 674 26.44 -11.12 -0.24
CA VAL A 674 25.44 -11.89 -0.96
C VAL A 674 25.21 -13.23 -0.28
N ARG A 675 23.97 -13.69 -0.23
CA ARG A 675 23.61 -15.09 0.03
C ARG A 675 23.46 -15.81 -1.31
N ILE A 676 24.19 -16.88 -1.51
CA ILE A 676 24.20 -17.69 -2.72
C ILE A 676 23.51 -19.01 -2.39
N THR A 677 22.43 -19.30 -3.10
CA THR A 677 21.64 -20.53 -2.92
C THR A 677 21.40 -21.23 -4.24
N GLY A 678 21.11 -22.53 -4.21
CA GLY A 678 20.70 -23.28 -5.39
C GLY A 678 20.81 -24.78 -5.23
N SER A 679 20.24 -25.52 -6.19
CA SER A 679 20.37 -26.97 -6.26
C SER A 679 20.82 -27.37 -7.66
N VAL A 680 21.82 -28.26 -7.72
CA VAL A 680 22.36 -28.82 -8.96
C VAL A 680 22.07 -30.32 -9.03
N ARG A 681 21.45 -30.77 -10.12
CA ARG A 681 21.02 -32.18 -10.32
C ARG A 681 20.93 -32.53 -11.80
N LYS A 682 20.91 -33.82 -12.16
CA LYS A 682 20.57 -34.20 -13.54
C LYS A 682 19.15 -33.73 -13.90
N TYR A 683 18.97 -33.34 -15.16
CA TYR A 683 17.68 -32.84 -15.66
C TYR A 683 16.69 -33.98 -15.93
N ASP A 684 17.19 -35.16 -16.29
CA ASP A 684 16.41 -36.35 -16.62
C ASP A 684 17.07 -37.64 -16.11
N SER A 685 16.40 -38.78 -16.34
CA SER A 685 16.86 -40.11 -15.94
C SER A 685 17.76 -40.81 -16.98
N ALA A 686 18.18 -40.12 -18.04
CA ALA A 686 18.96 -40.74 -19.10
C ALA A 686 20.38 -41.11 -18.63
N SER A 687 20.88 -42.24 -19.14
CA SER A 687 22.21 -42.76 -18.80
C SER A 687 23.29 -41.87 -19.42
N GLY A 688 24.02 -41.17 -18.57
CA GLY A 688 25.17 -40.32 -18.91
C GLY A 688 26.13 -40.26 -17.72
N ASN A 689 27.34 -39.73 -17.94
CA ASN A 689 28.40 -39.72 -16.94
C ASN A 689 28.22 -38.66 -15.85
N GLY A 690 27.27 -37.75 -16.03
CA GLY A 690 27.02 -36.59 -15.19
C GLY A 690 28.01 -35.46 -15.42
N VAL A 691 28.02 -34.52 -14.49
CA VAL A 691 28.87 -33.33 -14.57
C VAL A 691 29.61 -33.07 -13.27
N ILE A 692 30.63 -32.22 -13.30
CA ILE A 692 31.25 -31.65 -12.12
C ILE A 692 30.81 -30.19 -12.00
N ALA A 693 30.20 -29.83 -10.86
CA ALA A 693 29.69 -28.49 -10.60
C ALA A 693 30.57 -27.71 -9.61
N SER A 694 30.83 -26.44 -9.89
CA SER A 694 31.57 -25.55 -8.98
C SER A 694 31.17 -24.08 -9.08
N ILE A 695 31.39 -23.32 -7.99
CA ILE A 695 31.17 -21.88 -7.90
C ILE A 695 32.50 -21.18 -7.62
N TRP A 696 32.76 -20.10 -8.34
CA TRP A 696 33.99 -19.32 -8.23
C TRP A 696 33.70 -17.82 -8.11
N LYS A 697 34.55 -17.09 -7.38
CA LYS A 697 34.58 -15.62 -7.31
C LYS A 697 35.91 -15.09 -7.82
N ASN A 698 35.91 -14.20 -8.81
CA ASN A 698 37.12 -13.58 -9.36
C ASN A 698 38.27 -14.57 -9.66
N GLY A 699 37.93 -15.76 -10.15
CA GLY A 699 38.91 -16.82 -10.44
C GLY A 699 39.36 -17.67 -9.25
N ALA A 700 38.84 -17.45 -8.03
CA ALA A 700 39.02 -18.33 -6.88
C ALA A 700 37.78 -19.19 -6.62
N LYS A 701 37.96 -20.50 -6.38
CA LYS A 701 36.84 -21.42 -6.10
C LYS A 701 36.32 -21.19 -4.68
N ILE A 702 35.01 -21.04 -4.53
CA ILE A 702 34.35 -20.83 -3.23
C ILE A 702 33.40 -21.97 -2.85
N TRP A 703 32.98 -22.80 -3.81
CA TRP A 703 32.17 -24.00 -3.56
C TRP A 703 32.34 -25.03 -4.69
N GLY A 704 32.21 -26.33 -4.39
CA GLY A 704 32.03 -27.39 -5.40
C GLY A 704 33.20 -28.39 -5.56
N ASP A 705 33.41 -28.81 -6.82
CA ASP A 705 33.93 -30.13 -7.26
C ASP A 705 32.94 -31.27 -7.02
N THR A 706 31.66 -30.93 -7.03
CA THR A 706 30.58 -31.87 -6.76
C THR A 706 30.26 -32.66 -8.03
N SER A 707 30.42 -33.99 -7.98
CA SER A 707 29.95 -34.87 -9.05
C SER A 707 28.43 -35.01 -8.99
N VAL A 708 27.76 -34.68 -10.10
CA VAL A 708 26.30 -34.66 -10.23
C VAL A 708 25.90 -35.70 -11.28
N THR A 709 25.48 -36.87 -10.79
CA THR A 709 25.15 -38.03 -11.63
C THR A 709 23.70 -38.51 -11.47
N THR A 710 22.92 -37.88 -10.58
CA THR A 710 21.56 -38.33 -10.21
C THR A 710 20.53 -37.19 -10.21
N LEU A 711 19.25 -37.57 -10.17
CA LEU A 711 18.11 -36.64 -10.05
C LEU A 711 17.97 -36.00 -8.66
N THR A 712 18.60 -36.55 -7.62
CA THR A 712 18.54 -35.98 -6.26
C THR A 712 19.46 -34.77 -6.13
N GLY A 713 20.65 -34.83 -6.77
CA GLY A 713 21.60 -33.72 -6.83
C GLY A 713 22.20 -33.29 -5.50
N THR A 714 22.62 -32.03 -5.43
CA THR A 714 23.22 -31.40 -4.24
C THR A 714 22.83 -29.93 -4.17
N SER A 715 22.51 -29.44 -2.98
CA SER A 715 22.21 -28.02 -2.74
C SER A 715 23.39 -27.26 -2.15
N HIS A 716 23.36 -25.95 -2.29
CA HIS A 716 24.26 -25.01 -1.63
C HIS A 716 23.47 -23.82 -1.09
N ASP A 717 23.95 -23.27 0.03
CA ASP A 717 23.40 -22.10 0.72
C ASP A 717 24.50 -21.52 1.62
N PHE A 718 25.10 -20.41 1.21
CA PHE A 718 26.17 -19.76 1.96
C PHE A 718 26.21 -18.26 1.65
N THR A 719 27.00 -17.50 2.41
CA THR A 719 27.19 -16.07 2.16
C THR A 719 28.61 -15.78 1.69
N GLU A 720 28.77 -14.73 0.89
CA GLU A 720 30.05 -14.27 0.36
C GLU A 720 30.04 -12.74 0.26
N THR A 721 31.16 -12.08 0.56
CA THR A 721 31.28 -10.62 0.35
C THR A 721 31.61 -10.35 -1.12
N VAL A 722 31.07 -9.29 -1.72
CA VAL A 722 31.39 -8.86 -3.08
C VAL A 722 31.69 -7.36 -3.11
N THR A 723 32.56 -6.94 -4.02
CA THR A 723 32.71 -5.54 -4.44
C THR A 723 31.95 -5.34 -5.75
N ALA A 724 31.40 -4.15 -6.00
CA ALA A 724 30.82 -3.82 -7.30
C ALA A 724 31.81 -4.15 -8.43
N GLY A 725 31.35 -4.91 -9.43
CA GLY A 725 32.18 -5.43 -10.52
C GLY A 725 32.81 -6.82 -10.27
N ASP A 726 32.76 -7.35 -9.05
CA ASP A 726 33.18 -8.73 -8.77
C ASP A 726 32.35 -9.72 -9.59
N THR A 727 32.97 -10.85 -9.92
CA THR A 727 32.37 -11.88 -10.79
C THR A 727 32.15 -13.17 -10.02
N LEU A 728 30.93 -13.71 -10.05
CA LEU A 728 30.58 -15.06 -9.58
C LEU A 728 30.33 -15.98 -10.77
N TYR A 729 30.92 -17.16 -10.78
CA TYR A 729 30.80 -18.14 -11.86
C TYR A 729 30.15 -19.41 -11.35
N PHE A 730 29.12 -19.91 -12.05
CA PHE A 730 28.51 -21.23 -11.85
C PHE A 730 28.91 -22.12 -13.01
N LYS A 731 29.90 -22.99 -12.78
CA LYS A 731 30.59 -23.75 -13.82
C LYS A 731 30.14 -25.20 -13.84
N ILE A 732 29.87 -25.70 -15.03
CA ILE A 732 29.57 -27.10 -15.29
C ILE A 732 30.64 -27.67 -16.21
N ASP A 733 31.29 -28.74 -15.73
CA ASP A 733 32.32 -29.51 -16.42
C ASP A 733 31.83 -30.91 -16.77
N ALA A 734 32.25 -31.48 -17.89
CA ALA A 734 31.91 -32.85 -18.26
C ALA A 734 32.62 -33.85 -17.32
N ASN A 735 31.88 -34.83 -16.77
CA ASN A 735 32.45 -35.90 -15.92
C ASN A 735 32.77 -37.17 -16.74
N GLY A 736 33.34 -37.00 -17.93
CA GLY A 736 33.49 -38.06 -18.92
C GLY A 736 32.82 -37.68 -20.25
N GLU A 737 32.18 -38.65 -20.90
CA GLU A 737 31.46 -38.39 -22.15
C GLU A 737 30.14 -37.65 -21.84
N PRO A 738 29.89 -36.47 -22.45
CA PRO A 738 28.83 -35.59 -22.00
C PRO A 738 27.43 -35.93 -22.56
N SER A 739 27.26 -37.02 -23.31
CA SER A 739 25.95 -37.36 -23.85
C SER A 739 24.96 -37.65 -22.71
N ASN A 740 23.77 -37.07 -22.83
CA ASN A 740 22.70 -37.14 -21.84
C ASN A 740 23.03 -36.47 -20.49
N ASP A 741 23.96 -35.52 -20.43
CA ASP A 741 24.38 -34.86 -19.17
C ASP A 741 23.81 -33.45 -18.98
N LYS A 742 22.63 -33.23 -19.55
CA LYS A 742 21.82 -32.04 -19.27
C LYS A 742 21.60 -31.93 -17.76
N THR A 743 22.00 -30.80 -17.19
CA THR A 743 22.04 -30.58 -15.74
C THR A 743 21.16 -29.39 -15.38
N TYR A 744 20.19 -29.61 -14.48
CA TYR A 744 19.42 -28.55 -13.86
C TYR A 744 20.31 -27.82 -12.86
N TRP A 745 20.41 -26.49 -12.99
CA TRP A 745 21.02 -25.64 -11.99
C TRP A 745 20.48 -24.21 -12.10
N ASN A 746 19.59 -23.85 -11.17
CA ASN A 746 19.01 -22.52 -11.05
C ASN A 746 19.49 -21.84 -9.76
N PRO A 747 20.69 -21.23 -9.74
CA PRO A 747 21.18 -20.51 -8.57
C PRO A 747 20.49 -19.16 -8.37
N THR A 748 20.36 -18.76 -7.11
CA THR A 748 19.88 -17.45 -6.67
C THR A 748 20.96 -16.75 -5.83
N ILE A 749 21.24 -15.50 -6.16
CA ILE A 749 22.15 -14.61 -5.44
C ILE A 749 21.31 -13.49 -4.84
N SER A 750 21.10 -13.50 -3.53
CA SER A 750 20.41 -12.42 -2.84
C SER A 750 21.45 -11.48 -2.24
N LEU A 751 21.39 -10.18 -2.54
CA LEU A 751 22.05 -9.15 -1.74
C LEU A 751 21.50 -9.26 -0.32
N ALA A 752 22.31 -9.84 0.57
CA ALA A 752 22.02 -9.79 1.98
C ALA A 752 22.15 -8.32 2.41
N PRO A 753 21.32 -7.83 3.35
CA PRO A 753 21.59 -6.55 3.98
C PRO A 753 23.04 -6.56 4.45
N SER A 754 23.81 -5.49 4.23
CA SER A 754 25.23 -5.47 4.63
C SER A 754 25.43 -5.40 6.15
N PHE A 755 24.34 -5.61 6.92
CA PHE A 755 24.29 -5.67 8.38
C PHE A 755 23.74 -7.02 8.91
N SER A 756 24.21 -7.44 10.08
CA SER A 756 23.61 -8.53 10.84
C SER A 756 22.44 -8.02 11.69
N PHE A 757 21.27 -8.63 11.53
CA PHE A 757 20.08 -8.27 12.32
C PHE A 757 20.33 -8.44 13.83
N ASP A 758 20.95 -9.55 14.26
CA ASP A 758 21.23 -9.80 15.66
C ASP A 758 22.24 -8.80 16.25
N GLU A 759 23.23 -8.39 15.46
CA GLU A 759 24.17 -7.33 15.87
C GLU A 759 23.45 -5.99 16.04
N MET A 760 22.57 -5.62 15.09
CA MET A 760 21.83 -4.36 15.15
C MET A 760 20.77 -4.34 16.25
N MET A 761 20.22 -5.49 16.62
CA MET A 761 19.22 -5.61 17.70
C MET A 761 19.82 -5.89 19.08
N SER A 762 21.15 -5.95 19.20
CA SER A 762 21.83 -6.07 20.50
C SER A 762 21.81 -4.73 21.26
N PRO A 763 21.16 -4.62 22.44
CA PRO A 763 20.96 -3.34 23.11
C PRO A 763 22.25 -2.66 23.57
N TYR A 764 22.43 -1.37 23.27
CA TYR A 764 23.66 -0.63 23.61
C TYR A 764 24.01 -0.62 25.09
N TRP A 765 22.98 -0.56 25.92
CA TRP A 765 23.10 -0.46 27.37
C TRP A 765 23.38 -1.81 28.04
N SER A 766 23.29 -2.93 27.30
CA SER A 766 23.51 -4.27 27.83
C SER A 766 24.46 -5.06 26.93
N GLY A 767 25.66 -5.36 27.41
CA GLY A 767 26.61 -6.19 26.68
C GLY A 767 28.06 -5.82 26.95
N THR A 768 28.95 -6.41 26.15
CA THR A 768 30.40 -6.22 26.21
C THR A 768 30.98 -5.78 24.85
N SER A 769 30.13 -5.37 23.92
CA SER A 769 30.52 -4.99 22.57
C SER A 769 29.57 -3.96 21.99
N MET A 770 30.16 -2.98 21.32
CA MET A 770 29.49 -2.03 20.45
C MET A 770 29.68 -2.45 19.00
N SER A 771 28.58 -2.52 18.25
CA SER A 771 28.60 -2.80 16.81
C SER A 771 28.07 -1.60 16.06
N ASN A 772 28.79 -1.16 15.02
CA ASN A 772 28.37 -0.11 14.09
C ASN A 772 27.86 1.16 14.78
N GLU A 773 28.60 1.64 15.79
CA GLU A 773 28.37 2.95 16.37
C GLU A 773 28.58 4.02 15.30
N SER A 774 27.55 4.83 15.05
CA SER A 774 27.68 5.96 14.14
C SER A 774 28.49 7.08 14.80
N VAL A 775 29.41 7.66 14.02
CA VAL A 775 30.18 8.83 14.38
C VAL A 775 30.29 9.78 13.20
N GLN A 776 30.07 11.07 13.44
CA GLN A 776 30.32 12.13 12.45
C GLN A 776 31.74 12.65 12.67
N MET A 777 32.71 12.35 11.80
CA MET A 777 34.04 12.94 11.95
C MET A 777 33.98 14.45 11.66
N ILE A 778 34.42 15.28 12.62
CA ILE A 778 34.38 16.74 12.50
C ILE A 778 35.78 17.33 12.68
N SER A 779 36.24 18.07 11.66
CA SER A 779 37.43 18.92 11.69
C SER A 779 37.05 20.30 12.22
N SER A 780 37.77 20.79 13.24
CA SER A 780 37.55 22.12 13.81
C SER A 780 38.78 22.99 13.58
N ASP A 781 38.63 24.11 12.90
CA ASP A 781 39.69 25.10 12.66
C ASP A 781 40.97 24.52 12.02
N GLY A 782 40.82 23.54 11.13
CA GLY A 782 41.93 22.87 10.44
C GLY A 782 42.70 21.86 11.29
N LEU A 783 42.18 21.50 12.47
CA LEU A 783 42.66 20.38 13.27
C LEU A 783 42.15 19.04 12.71
N ASP A 784 42.87 17.96 13.04
CA ASP A 784 42.50 16.59 12.68
C ASP A 784 41.04 16.29 13.08
N ALA A 785 40.28 15.71 12.15
CA ALA A 785 38.88 15.40 12.39
C ALA A 785 38.74 14.32 13.46
N GLU A 786 37.84 14.55 14.44
CA GLU A 786 37.67 13.64 15.56
C GLU A 786 36.19 13.41 15.94
N ALA A 787 35.94 12.28 16.62
CA ALA A 787 34.63 11.93 17.15
C ALA A 787 34.71 11.12 18.45
N PRO A 788 33.83 11.38 19.42
CA PRO A 788 33.76 10.60 20.65
C PRO A 788 33.09 9.23 20.42
N LEU A 789 33.57 8.22 21.15
CA LEU A 789 32.92 6.92 21.28
C LEU A 789 32.07 6.88 22.55
N LEU A 790 30.97 6.12 22.52
CA LEU A 790 30.06 6.00 23.65
C LEU A 790 30.72 5.33 24.87
N PHE A 791 31.51 4.26 24.63
CA PHE A 791 32.26 3.57 25.67
C PHE A 791 33.76 3.59 25.37
N HIS A 792 34.57 3.31 26.38
CA HIS A 792 36.00 3.06 26.19
C HIS A 792 36.22 1.66 25.60
N PRO A 793 36.82 1.53 24.40
CA PRO A 793 37.22 0.26 23.85
C PRO A 793 38.25 -0.48 24.72
N THR A 794 38.09 -1.79 24.86
CA THR A 794 39.00 -2.66 25.61
C THR A 794 39.82 -3.60 24.72
N GLY A 795 39.64 -3.51 23.40
CA GLY A 795 40.24 -4.41 22.42
C GLY A 795 40.21 -3.82 21.01
N THR A 796 40.19 -4.69 20.00
CA THR A 796 40.25 -4.29 18.59
C THR A 796 39.07 -3.39 18.19
N ILE A 797 39.39 -2.26 17.57
CA ILE A 797 38.42 -1.33 17.00
C ILE A 797 38.41 -1.52 15.47
N THR A 798 37.22 -1.62 14.89
CA THR A 798 37.02 -1.63 13.44
C THR A 798 36.29 -0.36 13.05
N VAL A 799 36.82 0.35 12.05
CA VAL A 799 36.20 1.57 11.50
C VAL A 799 35.84 1.33 10.04
N ARG A 800 34.59 1.59 9.68
CA ARG A 800 34.06 1.46 8.31
C ARG A 800 33.29 2.72 7.89
N ASN A 801 32.98 2.85 6.61
CA ASN A 801 31.96 3.81 6.16
C ASN A 801 30.56 3.37 6.63
N ALA A 802 29.59 4.28 6.63
CA ALA A 802 28.23 3.99 7.10
C ALA A 802 27.54 2.86 6.30
N GLN A 803 27.86 2.70 5.01
CA GLN A 803 27.35 1.62 4.14
C GLN A 803 27.91 0.24 4.49
N LEU A 804 28.90 0.18 5.39
CA LEU A 804 29.61 -1.02 5.87
C LEU A 804 30.50 -1.72 4.82
N GLY A 805 30.66 -1.13 3.64
CA GLY A 805 31.40 -1.71 2.50
C GLY A 805 32.90 -1.38 2.45
N THR A 806 33.35 -0.33 3.13
CA THR A 806 34.75 0.12 3.12
C THR A 806 35.30 0.10 4.55
N ALA A 807 36.41 -0.58 4.78
CA ALA A 807 37.13 -0.59 6.05
C ALA A 807 38.37 0.32 6.02
N TYR A 808 38.61 1.04 7.11
CA TYR A 808 39.70 2.00 7.25
C TYR A 808 40.78 1.46 8.20
N ALA A 809 42.05 1.62 7.83
CA ALA A 809 43.17 1.02 8.52
C ALA A 809 43.64 1.85 9.73
N GLN A 810 43.80 1.23 10.89
CA GLN A 810 44.38 1.86 12.07
C GLN A 810 45.84 2.29 11.81
N GLY A 811 46.22 3.49 12.26
CA GLY A 811 47.54 4.09 12.07
C GLY A 811 47.72 4.79 10.72
N THR A 812 46.99 4.36 9.69
CA THR A 812 46.97 5.03 8.37
C THR A 812 45.81 6.00 8.26
N ASP A 813 44.57 5.53 8.42
CA ASP A 813 43.37 6.36 8.25
C ASP A 813 42.91 6.99 9.56
N TRP A 814 43.12 6.30 10.69
CA TRP A 814 42.65 6.75 12.00
C TRP A 814 43.53 6.26 13.16
N THR A 815 43.43 6.95 14.30
CA THR A 815 44.01 6.57 15.59
C THR A 815 42.94 6.69 16.70
N TYR A 816 43.15 6.02 17.83
CA TYR A 816 42.28 6.12 19.01
C TYR A 816 43.04 6.75 20.18
N ASP A 817 42.45 7.80 20.76
CA ASP A 817 42.95 8.47 21.95
C ASP A 817 42.16 8.01 23.18
N ALA A 818 42.78 7.13 23.97
CA ALA A 818 42.16 6.54 25.15
C ALA A 818 41.87 7.55 26.28
N VAL A 819 42.61 8.66 26.34
CA VAL A 819 42.42 9.67 27.40
C VAL A 819 41.19 10.52 27.11
N SER A 820 41.01 10.93 25.85
CA SER A 820 39.84 11.71 25.43
C SER A 820 38.64 10.88 24.97
N ASN A 821 38.81 9.56 24.85
CA ASN A 821 37.85 8.59 24.31
C ASN A 821 37.38 8.93 22.87
N LYS A 822 38.32 9.30 22.00
CA LYS A 822 38.01 9.74 20.63
C LYS A 822 38.74 8.95 19.57
N ILE A 823 38.05 8.71 18.45
CA ILE A 823 38.69 8.37 17.17
C ILE A 823 39.16 9.68 16.53
N LYS A 824 40.37 9.69 15.97
CA LYS A 824 40.96 10.82 15.24
C LYS A 824 41.41 10.35 13.87
N LEU A 825 41.00 11.04 12.82
CA LEU A 825 41.52 10.78 11.48
C LEU A 825 42.94 11.33 11.36
N THR A 826 43.79 10.65 10.58
CA THR A 826 45.13 11.15 10.29
C THR A 826 45.09 12.15 9.12
N SER A 827 46.19 12.87 8.92
CA SER A 827 46.35 13.77 7.76
C SER A 827 46.40 13.08 6.39
N VAL A 828 46.52 11.74 6.35
CA VAL A 828 46.58 10.94 5.10
C VAL A 828 45.38 10.01 4.95
N THR A 829 44.33 10.23 5.75
CA THR A 829 43.12 9.40 5.75
C THR A 829 42.40 9.40 4.40
N SER A 830 41.81 8.27 4.07
CA SER A 830 40.81 8.13 3.01
C SER A 830 39.36 8.20 3.52
N ALA A 831 39.17 8.30 4.84
CA ALA A 831 37.85 8.38 5.46
C ALA A 831 37.20 9.76 5.28
N THR A 832 35.87 9.75 5.16
CA THR A 832 35.07 10.98 5.05
C THR A 832 35.00 11.73 6.38
N TYR A 833 34.95 13.05 6.31
CA TYR A 833 34.72 13.95 7.44
C TYR A 833 34.07 15.25 6.97
N MET A 834 33.59 16.04 7.93
CA MET A 834 33.04 17.37 7.67
C MET A 834 33.81 18.42 8.45
N ASP A 835 34.02 19.60 7.85
CA ASP A 835 34.52 20.74 8.59
C ASP A 835 33.39 21.35 9.43
N SER A 836 33.72 21.88 10.60
CA SER A 836 32.76 22.51 11.51
C SER A 836 31.96 23.62 10.82
N SER A 837 32.60 24.38 9.92
CA SER A 837 31.95 25.42 9.11
C SER A 837 30.90 24.87 8.14
N SER A 838 31.00 23.62 7.70
CA SER A 838 30.05 23.01 6.76
C SER A 838 28.67 22.80 7.36
N PHE A 839 28.56 22.77 8.70
CA PHE A 839 27.27 22.70 9.40
C PHE A 839 26.54 24.04 9.43
N TYR A 840 27.20 25.14 9.08
CA TYR A 840 26.62 26.49 9.16
C TYR A 840 26.75 27.28 7.84
N PRO A 841 26.27 26.74 6.70
CA PRO A 841 26.46 27.40 5.42
C PRO A 841 25.52 28.60 5.26
N ALA A 842 25.99 29.64 4.56
CA ALA A 842 25.13 30.75 4.15
C ALA A 842 24.05 30.29 3.15
N THR A 843 24.43 29.41 2.22
CA THR A 843 23.55 28.77 1.23
C THR A 843 23.74 27.26 1.28
N PRO A 844 22.68 26.45 1.38
CA PRO A 844 22.82 25.00 1.47
C PRO A 844 23.34 24.39 0.16
N PRO A 845 24.04 23.23 0.22
CA PRO A 845 24.30 22.39 -0.94
C PRO A 845 23.00 21.97 -1.67
N SER A 846 23.12 21.59 -2.95
CA SER A 846 21.99 21.05 -3.71
C SER A 846 21.34 19.86 -2.99
N GLY A 847 20.02 19.84 -2.91
CA GLY A 847 19.25 18.80 -2.20
C GLY A 847 19.15 18.99 -0.68
N CYS A 848 19.83 19.99 -0.12
CA CYS A 848 19.78 20.31 1.31
C CYS A 848 19.03 21.62 1.58
N PHE A 849 18.76 21.88 2.85
CA PHE A 849 18.11 23.09 3.35
C PHE A 849 18.87 23.69 4.53
N THR A 850 18.48 24.90 4.92
CA THR A 850 19.00 25.54 6.14
C THR A 850 17.87 25.77 7.14
N VAL A 851 18.17 25.59 8.41
CA VAL A 851 17.28 25.89 9.54
C VAL A 851 17.85 27.07 10.32
N PRO A 852 17.02 28.03 10.77
CA PRO A 852 17.50 29.14 11.59
C PRO A 852 18.22 28.65 12.86
N LYS A 853 19.43 29.17 13.09
CA LYS A 853 20.22 28.89 14.28
C LYS A 853 19.80 29.81 15.44
N VAL A 854 19.72 29.26 16.64
CA VAL A 854 19.54 30.05 17.87
C VAL A 854 20.74 30.99 18.03
N GLY A 855 20.46 32.29 18.14
CA GLY A 855 21.48 33.34 18.19
C GLY A 855 21.94 33.91 16.84
N GLY A 856 21.32 33.50 15.73
CA GLY A 856 21.57 34.02 14.38
C GLY A 856 22.45 33.11 13.52
N GLY A 857 22.25 33.19 12.20
CA GLY A 857 22.87 32.28 11.22
C GLY A 857 21.99 31.07 10.90
N ASN A 858 22.59 30.07 10.25
CA ASN A 858 21.90 28.90 9.70
C ASN A 858 22.58 27.61 10.17
N VAL A 859 21.79 26.54 10.33
CA VAL A 859 22.26 25.16 10.50
C VAL A 859 21.88 24.36 9.25
N LEU A 860 22.79 23.55 8.72
CA LEU A 860 22.55 22.67 7.57
C LEU A 860 21.63 21.51 7.98
N GLY A 861 20.57 21.29 7.19
CA GLY A 861 19.75 20.09 7.23
C GLY A 861 19.66 19.45 5.84
N CYS A 862 19.62 18.12 5.77
CA CYS A 862 19.50 17.38 4.52
C CYS A 862 18.72 16.09 4.81
N GLU A 863 17.72 15.75 4.01
CA GLU A 863 17.12 14.41 4.05
C GLU A 863 17.86 13.47 3.08
N GLY A 864 17.63 12.16 3.20
CA GLY A 864 18.31 11.14 2.38
C GLY A 864 19.73 10.81 2.84
N GLU A 865 20.61 10.43 1.91
CA GLU A 865 21.92 9.83 2.21
C GLU A 865 23.01 10.85 2.61
N PHE A 866 22.75 12.16 2.57
CA PHE A 866 23.80 13.18 2.68
C PHE A 866 24.67 13.06 3.95
N PHE A 867 24.07 13.03 5.13
CA PHE A 867 24.82 12.87 6.38
C PHE A 867 25.24 11.43 6.59
N HIS A 868 24.38 10.47 6.22
CA HIS A 868 24.68 9.05 6.30
C HIS A 868 26.02 8.72 5.62
N ASP A 869 26.22 9.18 4.39
CA ASP A 869 27.44 8.95 3.60
C ASP A 869 28.69 9.67 4.13
N ARG A 870 28.51 10.56 5.09
CA ARG A 870 29.56 11.34 5.75
C ARG A 870 29.79 10.88 7.19
N GLN A 871 29.10 9.84 7.63
CA GLN A 871 29.31 9.19 8.92
C GLN A 871 30.16 7.92 8.75
N LEU A 872 30.82 7.54 9.84
CA LEU A 872 31.55 6.27 9.96
C LEU A 872 30.82 5.34 10.92
N ALA A 873 31.02 4.04 10.74
CA ALA A 873 30.53 2.99 11.62
C ALA A 873 31.70 2.35 12.38
N VAL A 874 31.67 2.42 13.70
CA VAL A 874 32.76 1.95 14.58
C VAL A 874 32.29 0.78 15.45
N SER A 875 33.01 -0.33 15.44
CA SER A 875 32.72 -1.52 16.26
C SER A 875 33.89 -1.84 17.17
N TYR A 876 33.62 -2.20 18.44
CA TYR A 876 34.65 -2.48 19.44
C TYR A 876 34.10 -3.21 20.68
N PRO A 877 34.91 -4.02 21.39
CA PRO A 877 34.55 -4.55 22.70
C PRO A 877 34.71 -3.48 23.79
N HIS A 878 33.90 -3.54 24.84
CA HIS A 878 33.97 -2.65 26.00
C HIS A 878 33.64 -3.41 27.30
N ASN A 879 33.95 -2.78 28.45
CA ASN A 879 33.60 -3.35 29.76
C ASN A 879 32.07 -3.51 29.93
N PRO A 880 31.58 -4.56 30.59
CA PRO A 880 30.15 -4.70 30.91
C PRO A 880 29.71 -3.67 31.96
N ASN A 881 28.40 -3.39 32.01
CA ASN A 881 27.75 -2.57 33.05
C ASN A 881 28.28 -1.13 33.19
N VAL A 882 28.74 -0.53 32.08
CA VAL A 882 29.26 0.85 32.04
C VAL A 882 28.26 1.88 31.52
N TRP A 883 27.00 1.49 31.28
CA TRP A 883 25.95 2.41 30.84
C TRP A 883 25.64 3.44 31.93
N PRO A 884 25.70 4.76 31.63
CA PRO A 884 25.70 5.80 32.67
C PRO A 884 24.29 6.28 33.10
N GLY A 885 23.23 5.86 32.42
CA GLY A 885 21.86 6.36 32.66
C GLY A 885 20.84 5.26 32.93
N SER A 886 19.56 5.64 32.99
CA SER A 886 18.46 4.67 32.93
C SER A 886 18.36 4.08 31.52
N PHE A 887 17.82 2.87 31.42
CA PHE A 887 17.56 2.22 30.13
C PHE A 887 16.18 1.55 30.13
N PRO A 888 15.60 1.30 28.95
CA PRO A 888 14.34 0.57 28.82
C PRO A 888 14.44 -0.81 29.46
N ALA A 889 13.51 -1.13 30.34
CA ALA A 889 13.42 -2.42 31.03
C ALA A 889 12.09 -3.10 30.71
N TYR A 890 12.01 -4.42 30.92
CA TYR A 890 10.81 -5.19 30.67
C TYR A 890 9.59 -4.63 31.44
N GLN A 891 8.53 -4.32 30.71
CA GLN A 891 7.27 -3.80 31.24
C GLN A 891 6.07 -4.68 30.88
N GLY A 892 6.30 -5.89 30.35
CA GLY A 892 5.23 -6.80 29.92
C GLY A 892 4.23 -7.18 31.02
N GLY A 893 4.62 -7.10 32.29
CA GLY A 893 3.67 -7.27 33.42
C GLY A 893 2.53 -6.24 33.46
N ASN A 894 2.72 -5.08 32.84
CA ASN A 894 1.70 -4.04 32.68
C ASN A 894 1.00 -4.09 31.31
N LEU A 895 1.38 -5.01 30.43
CA LEU A 895 0.75 -5.30 29.14
C LEU A 895 0.29 -6.78 29.09
N PRO A 896 -0.51 -7.24 30.07
CA PRO A 896 -0.80 -8.65 30.26
C PRO A 896 -1.48 -9.30 29.04
N ARG A 897 -2.27 -8.56 28.25
CA ARG A 897 -2.98 -9.13 27.09
C ARG A 897 -2.06 -9.31 25.91
N THR A 898 -1.21 -8.33 25.66
CA THR A 898 -0.16 -8.38 24.63
C THR A 898 0.77 -9.55 24.91
N ILE A 899 1.30 -9.65 26.14
CA ILE A 899 2.23 -10.72 26.50
C ILE A 899 1.58 -12.10 26.47
N ALA A 900 0.31 -12.21 26.89
CA ALA A 900 -0.42 -13.48 26.80
C ALA A 900 -0.54 -13.95 25.35
N LYS A 901 -0.90 -13.05 24.41
CA LYS A 901 -0.98 -13.38 22.98
C LYS A 901 0.38 -13.78 22.41
N LEU A 902 1.41 -12.98 22.66
CA LEU A 902 2.78 -13.24 22.18
C LEU A 902 3.30 -14.59 22.69
N THR A 903 3.19 -14.86 23.99
CA THR A 903 3.70 -16.10 24.60
C THR A 903 2.93 -17.34 24.13
N ALA A 904 1.65 -17.18 23.80
CA ALA A 904 0.82 -18.25 23.26
C ALA A 904 0.96 -18.43 21.73
N GLY A 905 1.77 -17.61 21.05
CA GLY A 905 1.92 -17.62 19.60
C GLY A 905 0.67 -17.18 18.83
N GLN A 906 -0.27 -16.48 19.48
CA GLN A 906 -1.53 -16.05 18.87
C GLN A 906 -1.34 -14.82 17.98
N PRO A 907 -2.18 -14.63 16.95
CA PRO A 907 -2.20 -13.40 16.16
C PRO A 907 -2.34 -12.15 17.04
N LEU A 908 -1.46 -11.18 16.82
CA LEU A 908 -1.48 -9.88 17.49
C LEU A 908 -1.47 -8.75 16.45
N GLY A 909 -2.47 -7.87 16.51
CA GLY A 909 -2.50 -6.64 15.73
C GLY A 909 -1.71 -5.52 16.41
N LEU A 910 -0.60 -5.08 15.81
CA LEU A 910 0.29 -4.04 16.33
C LEU A 910 0.28 -2.83 15.41
N THR A 911 -0.04 -1.65 15.96
CA THR A 911 -0.06 -0.39 15.20
C THR A 911 0.96 0.60 15.75
N LEU A 912 1.84 1.12 14.89
CA LEU A 912 2.71 2.26 15.18
C LEU A 912 2.09 3.55 14.63
N TYR A 913 1.77 4.51 15.49
CA TYR A 913 1.10 5.75 15.13
C TYR A 913 1.84 6.98 15.66
N GLY A 914 2.40 7.78 14.75
CA GLY A 914 3.24 8.91 15.12
C GLY A 914 3.61 9.83 13.95
N ASP A 915 4.71 10.55 14.14
CA ASP A 915 5.23 11.54 13.20
C ASP A 915 6.28 10.96 12.22
N SER A 916 7.12 11.82 11.62
CA SER A 916 8.14 11.44 10.63
C SER A 916 9.17 10.44 11.16
N ILE A 917 9.47 10.45 12.46
CA ILE A 917 10.37 9.47 13.08
C ILE A 917 9.70 8.09 13.10
N SER A 918 8.38 8.05 13.27
CA SER A 918 7.61 6.81 13.24
C SER A 918 7.41 6.26 11.82
N VAL A 919 7.34 7.14 10.81
CA VAL A 919 7.44 6.74 9.40
C VAL A 919 8.78 6.05 9.13
N GLY A 920 9.85 6.55 9.75
CA GLY A 920 11.19 5.97 9.67
C GLY A 920 12.20 6.79 8.86
N HIS A 921 11.96 8.08 8.68
CA HIS A 921 12.89 8.97 7.96
C HIS A 921 14.32 8.84 8.50
N SER A 922 15.29 8.94 7.58
CA SER A 922 16.73 8.80 7.81
C SER A 922 17.24 7.40 8.18
N ALA A 923 16.38 6.39 8.30
CA ALA A 923 16.84 5.00 8.31
C ALA A 923 17.34 4.62 6.90
N SER A 924 18.53 4.02 6.79
CA SER A 924 19.18 3.76 5.50
C SER A 924 18.29 2.95 4.54
N GLY A 925 17.54 1.97 5.04
CA GLY A 925 16.59 1.19 4.23
C GLY A 925 15.33 1.95 3.80
N VAL A 926 14.93 2.99 4.53
CA VAL A 926 13.83 3.89 4.12
C VAL A 926 14.31 4.87 3.05
N GLU A 927 15.55 5.34 3.16
CA GLU A 927 16.16 6.27 2.20
C GLU A 927 16.78 5.57 0.98
N GLY A 928 16.77 4.23 0.93
CA GLY A 928 17.35 3.45 -0.17
C GLY A 928 18.88 3.37 -0.18
N ALA A 929 19.53 3.76 0.93
CA ALA A 929 20.97 3.68 1.13
C ALA A 929 21.39 2.33 1.73
N ALA A 930 22.57 1.82 1.37
CA ALA A 930 23.20 0.73 2.11
C ALA A 930 23.54 1.23 3.54
N PRO A 931 23.42 0.40 4.60
CA PRO A 931 23.26 -1.05 4.57
C PRO A 931 21.81 -1.53 4.45
N GLY A 932 20.85 -0.61 4.33
CA GLY A 932 19.43 -0.93 4.11
C GLY A 932 18.68 -1.23 5.40
N LEU A 933 19.06 -0.62 6.52
CA LEU A 933 18.41 -0.83 7.82
C LEU A 933 16.95 -0.35 7.77
N PRO A 934 15.95 -1.22 8.03
CA PRO A 934 14.54 -0.83 8.04
C PRO A 934 14.22 0.21 9.12
N ASN A 935 13.02 0.80 9.05
CA ASN A 935 12.51 1.62 10.14
C ASN A 935 12.45 0.83 11.47
N TRP A 936 12.45 1.56 12.59
CA TRP A 936 12.55 0.96 13.92
C TRP A 936 11.34 0.11 14.32
N GLY A 937 10.15 0.42 13.79
CA GLY A 937 8.94 -0.38 14.03
C GLY A 937 9.06 -1.77 13.41
N THR A 938 9.52 -1.85 12.16
CA THR A 938 9.80 -3.10 11.45
C THR A 938 10.87 -3.92 12.17
N LEU A 939 11.97 -3.29 12.60
CA LEU A 939 13.04 -3.97 13.34
C LEU A 939 12.53 -4.60 14.65
N ALA A 940 11.77 -3.85 15.43
CA ALA A 940 11.18 -4.35 16.68
C ALA A 940 10.21 -5.51 16.42
N MET A 941 9.36 -5.38 15.40
CA MET A 941 8.40 -6.41 15.01
C MET A 941 9.10 -7.73 14.65
N VAL A 942 10.13 -7.69 13.80
CA VAL A 942 10.90 -8.88 13.41
C VAL A 942 11.55 -9.53 14.65
N LYS A 943 12.05 -8.72 15.60
CA LYS A 943 12.64 -9.25 16.83
C LYS A 943 11.60 -9.93 17.73
N LEU A 944 10.40 -9.36 17.83
CA LEU A 944 9.29 -9.96 18.58
C LEU A 944 8.83 -11.27 17.95
N GLN A 945 8.68 -11.32 16.62
CA GLN A 945 8.35 -12.55 15.90
C GLN A 945 9.41 -13.64 16.13
N ALA A 946 10.70 -13.30 15.98
CA ALA A 946 11.79 -14.23 16.20
C ALA A 946 11.85 -14.77 17.63
N ASN A 947 11.53 -13.92 18.62
CA ASN A 947 11.58 -14.30 20.04
C ASN A 947 10.39 -15.18 20.46
N TYR A 948 9.18 -14.86 19.99
CA TYR A 948 7.95 -15.49 20.47
C TYR A 948 7.35 -16.52 19.50
N GLY A 949 7.75 -16.53 18.23
CA GLY A 949 7.14 -17.38 17.19
C GLY A 949 5.70 -16.99 16.83
N SER A 950 5.24 -15.83 17.29
CA SER A 950 3.87 -15.33 17.13
C SER A 950 3.65 -14.71 15.75
N ASN A 951 2.47 -14.92 15.15
CA ASN A 951 2.09 -14.19 13.94
C ASN A 951 1.71 -12.74 14.31
N LEU A 952 2.35 -11.74 13.70
CA LEU A 952 2.09 -10.32 13.98
C LEU A 952 1.58 -9.63 12.73
N THR A 953 0.46 -8.92 12.85
CA THR A 953 0.00 -7.98 11.81
C THR A 953 0.48 -6.60 12.20
N PHE A 954 1.38 -6.02 11.40
CA PHE A 954 1.96 -4.70 11.68
C PHE A 954 1.38 -3.63 10.76
N ARG A 955 0.88 -2.54 11.34
CA ARG A 955 0.43 -1.35 10.61
C ARG A 955 1.19 -0.12 11.07
N ASN A 956 1.60 0.73 10.14
CA ASN A 956 2.25 2.00 10.45
C ASN A 956 1.57 3.16 9.71
N PRO A 957 0.42 3.65 10.18
CA PRO A 957 -0.27 4.80 9.59
C PRO A 957 0.32 6.16 10.04
N SER A 958 1.60 6.19 10.43
CA SER A 958 2.28 7.43 10.81
C SER A 958 2.43 8.36 9.60
N VAL A 959 2.45 9.68 9.84
CA VAL A 959 2.54 10.68 8.76
C VAL A 959 3.55 11.76 9.12
N SER A 960 4.47 12.02 8.19
CA SER A 960 5.52 13.02 8.36
C SER A 960 4.96 14.43 8.58
N GLY A 961 5.60 15.19 9.46
CA GLY A 961 5.22 16.57 9.79
C GLY A 961 3.96 16.73 10.66
N GLN A 962 3.28 15.64 11.03
CA GLN A 962 2.05 15.72 11.83
C GLN A 962 2.31 15.82 13.34
N THR A 963 1.33 16.37 14.05
CA THR A 963 1.35 16.58 15.52
C THR A 963 0.36 15.64 16.22
N SER A 964 0.43 15.56 17.54
CA SER A 964 -0.55 14.82 18.35
C SER A 964 -1.99 15.29 18.15
N ALA A 965 -2.23 16.57 17.84
CA ALA A 965 -3.57 17.11 17.58
C ALA A 965 -4.17 16.55 16.27
N TRP A 966 -3.33 16.44 15.23
CA TRP A 966 -3.70 15.71 14.01
C TRP A 966 -3.93 14.24 14.33
N GLY A 967 -3.05 13.65 15.15
CA GLY A 967 -3.18 12.28 15.63
C GLY A 967 -4.55 12.01 16.25
N ALA A 968 -4.95 12.82 17.23
CA ALA A 968 -6.25 12.73 17.88
C ALA A 968 -7.44 12.95 16.93
N SER A 969 -7.26 13.75 15.88
CA SER A 969 -8.32 14.02 14.91
C SER A 969 -8.51 12.92 13.87
N ASN A 970 -7.48 12.09 13.65
CA ASN A 970 -7.45 11.07 12.59
C ASN A 970 -7.34 9.63 13.13
N VAL A 971 -7.14 9.46 14.44
CA VAL A 971 -6.96 8.16 15.11
C VAL A 971 -8.09 7.19 14.77
N HIS A 972 -9.34 7.66 14.70
CA HIS A 972 -10.47 6.77 14.44
C HIS A 972 -10.31 6.03 13.11
N ALA A 973 -10.00 6.78 12.05
CA ALA A 973 -9.80 6.24 10.71
C ALA A 973 -8.52 5.42 10.59
N LEU A 974 -7.42 5.96 11.09
CA LEU A 974 -6.11 5.41 10.79
C LEU A 974 -5.75 4.23 11.70
N VAL A 975 -6.28 4.21 12.92
CA VAL A 975 -5.90 3.27 13.99
C VAL A 975 -7.11 2.51 14.51
N SER A 976 -8.09 3.20 15.10
CA SER A 976 -9.15 2.56 15.89
C SER A 976 -10.05 1.65 15.09
N ALA A 977 -10.34 1.99 13.82
CA ALA A 977 -11.16 1.20 12.91
C ALA A 977 -10.58 -0.19 12.60
N ASN A 978 -9.28 -0.40 12.87
CA ASN A 978 -8.60 -1.68 12.62
C ASN A 978 -8.49 -2.54 13.88
N HIS A 979 -9.18 -2.16 14.97
CA HIS A 979 -9.23 -2.88 16.25
C HIS A 979 -7.87 -3.42 16.75
N PRO A 980 -6.82 -2.57 16.83
CA PRO A 980 -5.49 -3.04 17.20
C PRO A 980 -5.47 -3.59 18.63
N ASP A 981 -4.62 -4.59 18.86
CA ASP A 981 -4.36 -5.14 20.19
C ASP A 981 -3.35 -4.31 20.97
N LEU A 982 -2.31 -3.84 20.28
CA LEU A 982 -1.26 -2.98 20.82
C LEU A 982 -1.08 -1.75 19.94
N VAL A 983 -1.16 -0.56 20.52
CA VAL A 983 -0.89 0.70 19.83
C VAL A 983 0.32 1.41 20.43
N ILE A 984 1.29 1.72 19.59
CA ILE A 984 2.47 2.52 19.93
C ILE A 984 2.19 3.95 19.48
N ILE A 985 2.10 4.88 20.43
CA ILE A 985 1.81 6.29 20.15
C ILE A 985 3.12 7.08 20.25
N ALA A 986 3.61 7.58 19.12
CA ALA A 986 4.94 8.17 18.99
C ALA A 986 4.91 9.54 18.28
N PHE A 987 4.17 10.47 18.88
CA PHE A 987 4.20 11.90 18.57
C PHE A 987 5.09 12.66 19.56
N GLY A 988 5.37 13.93 19.28
CA GLY A 988 6.03 14.83 20.22
C GLY A 988 7.20 15.59 19.62
N MET A 989 7.82 15.12 18.52
CA MET A 989 8.91 15.86 17.88
C MET A 989 8.38 17.16 17.27
N ASN A 990 7.33 17.06 16.44
CA ASN A 990 6.70 18.21 15.80
C ASN A 990 5.92 19.08 16.78
N ASP A 991 5.23 18.46 17.75
CA ASP A 991 4.55 19.17 18.82
C ASP A 991 5.51 20.06 19.61
N GLY A 992 6.70 19.53 19.93
CA GLY A 992 7.72 20.25 20.67
C GLY A 992 8.30 21.40 19.85
N THR A 993 8.57 21.17 18.56
CA THR A 993 9.01 22.20 17.62
C THR A 993 7.98 23.32 17.48
N GLY A 994 6.69 22.96 17.47
CA GLY A 994 5.57 23.91 17.41
C GLY A 994 5.24 24.58 18.73
N GLY A 995 5.91 24.24 19.83
CA GLY A 995 5.65 24.80 21.16
C GLY A 995 4.29 24.40 21.75
N VAL A 996 3.76 23.22 21.40
CA VAL A 996 2.48 22.74 21.94
C VAL A 996 2.60 22.55 23.45
N ALA A 997 1.72 23.19 24.23
CA ALA A 997 1.77 23.11 25.68
C ALA A 997 1.68 21.65 26.17
N PRO A 998 2.47 21.23 27.19
CA PRO A 998 2.48 19.83 27.64
C PRO A 998 1.10 19.29 28.04
N ALA A 999 0.24 20.12 28.64
CA ALA A 999 -1.13 19.75 28.95
C ALA A 999 -1.98 19.46 27.69
N ALA A 1000 -1.81 20.24 26.62
CA ALA A 1000 -2.51 19.99 25.36
C ALA A 1000 -2.03 18.70 24.69
N PHE A 1001 -0.72 18.47 24.68
CA PHE A 1001 -0.13 17.21 24.20
C PHE A 1001 -0.68 15.99 24.96
N LYS A 1002 -0.77 16.08 26.30
CA LYS A 1002 -1.42 15.05 27.13
C LYS A 1002 -2.84 14.74 26.67
N ASN A 1003 -3.63 15.79 26.48
CA ASN A 1003 -5.04 15.66 26.15
C ASN A 1003 -5.22 15.02 24.78
N ASN A 1004 -4.36 15.36 23.81
CA ASN A 1004 -4.38 14.73 22.49
C ASN A 1004 -4.03 13.25 22.57
N VAL A 1005 -2.97 12.87 23.30
CA VAL A 1005 -2.60 11.46 23.47
C VAL A 1005 -3.67 10.68 24.24
N GLN A 1006 -4.26 11.28 25.28
CA GLN A 1006 -5.40 10.69 25.98
C GLN A 1006 -6.59 10.48 25.03
N ALA A 1007 -6.90 11.44 24.16
CA ALA A 1007 -7.97 11.31 23.17
C ALA A 1007 -7.71 10.16 22.18
N ILE A 1008 -6.46 9.94 21.77
CA ILE A 1008 -6.07 8.78 20.95
C ILE A 1008 -6.33 7.46 21.71
N ILE A 1009 -5.90 7.37 22.97
CA ILE A 1009 -6.12 6.19 23.82
C ILE A 1009 -7.62 5.92 24.00
N ASP A 1010 -8.38 6.97 24.29
CA ASP A 1010 -9.82 6.87 24.54
C ASP A 1010 -10.57 6.44 23.28
N ASP A 1011 -10.22 6.97 22.12
CA ASP A 1011 -10.83 6.59 20.84
C ASP A 1011 -10.54 5.13 20.48
N VAL A 1012 -9.28 4.68 20.62
CA VAL A 1012 -8.93 3.27 20.39
C VAL A 1012 -9.62 2.35 21.38
N ARG A 1013 -9.68 2.72 22.68
CA ARG A 1013 -10.39 1.91 23.69
C ARG A 1013 -11.89 1.89 23.48
N ALA A 1014 -12.46 2.91 22.83
CA ALA A 1014 -13.86 2.90 22.44
C ALA A 1014 -14.16 1.82 21.39
N THR A 1015 -13.21 1.50 20.50
CA THR A 1015 -13.38 0.42 19.49
C THR A 1015 -12.83 -0.94 19.94
N ASN A 1016 -11.80 -0.96 20.78
CA ASN A 1016 -11.26 -2.17 21.41
C ASN A 1016 -10.91 -1.89 22.88
N ALA A 1017 -11.84 -2.19 23.79
CA ALA A 1017 -11.64 -2.01 25.23
C ALA A 1017 -10.46 -2.80 25.83
N ASN A 1018 -9.96 -3.81 25.10
CA ASN A 1018 -8.83 -4.63 25.49
C ASN A 1018 -7.50 -4.17 24.89
N ALA A 1019 -7.49 -3.11 24.07
CA ALA A 1019 -6.27 -2.57 23.49
C ALA A 1019 -5.32 -2.07 24.59
N GLU A 1020 -4.04 -2.37 24.40
CA GLU A 1020 -2.96 -1.93 25.25
C GLU A 1020 -2.05 -0.95 24.50
N PHE A 1021 -1.26 -0.16 25.23
CA PHE A 1021 -0.58 1.00 24.68
C PHE A 1021 0.87 1.13 25.13
N ILE A 1022 1.73 1.54 24.21
CA ILE A 1022 3.08 2.01 24.50
C ILE A 1022 3.15 3.47 24.08
N LEU A 1023 3.36 4.36 25.05
CA LEU A 1023 3.54 5.79 24.80
C LEU A 1023 5.02 6.05 24.62
N VAL A 1024 5.41 6.73 23.55
CA VAL A 1024 6.83 7.03 23.27
C VAL A 1024 7.09 8.49 23.60
N ALA A 1025 7.93 8.75 24.61
CA ALA A 1025 8.44 10.09 24.83
C ALA A 1025 9.41 10.44 23.69
N PRO A 1026 9.36 11.64 23.07
CA PRO A 1026 10.17 11.91 21.88
C PRO A 1026 11.66 12.04 22.20
N THR A 1027 12.50 11.87 21.19
CA THR A 1027 13.89 12.35 21.23
C THR A 1027 13.93 13.88 21.26
N LEU A 1028 15.13 14.42 21.41
CA LEU A 1028 15.35 15.87 21.45
C LEU A 1028 15.77 16.33 20.05
N ALA A 1029 15.29 17.48 19.60
CA ALA A 1029 15.75 18.11 18.36
C ALA A 1029 17.15 18.73 18.53
N ASN A 1030 17.77 19.14 17.42
CA ASN A 1030 19.07 19.80 17.44
C ASN A 1030 18.98 21.09 18.30
N PRO A 1031 19.72 21.18 19.42
CA PRO A 1031 19.62 22.29 20.37
C PRO A 1031 20.06 23.64 19.77
N GLU A 1032 20.76 23.64 18.64
CA GLU A 1032 21.18 24.86 17.96
C GLU A 1032 20.10 25.43 17.03
N THR A 1033 19.03 24.69 16.77
CA THR A 1033 18.01 25.06 15.78
C THR A 1033 16.74 25.56 16.45
N ALA A 1034 15.92 26.30 15.70
CA ALA A 1034 14.58 26.66 16.12
C ALA A 1034 13.62 25.45 16.32
N TYR A 1035 14.04 24.23 15.96
CA TYR A 1035 13.28 23.00 16.24
C TYR A 1035 13.40 22.54 17.69
N ALA A 1036 14.42 23.00 18.41
CA ALA A 1036 14.51 22.78 19.84
C ALA A 1036 13.44 23.62 20.56
N GLY A 1037 12.38 22.95 21.00
CA GLY A 1037 11.30 23.54 21.79
C GLY A 1037 11.16 22.79 23.10
N ASN A 1038 9.94 22.34 23.40
CA ASN A 1038 9.60 21.73 24.69
C ASN A 1038 9.48 20.19 24.65
N GLN A 1039 10.17 19.51 23.72
CA GLN A 1039 10.16 18.04 23.62
C GLN A 1039 10.50 17.35 24.96
N ALA A 1040 11.46 17.90 25.72
CA ALA A 1040 11.89 17.36 27.00
C ALA A 1040 10.77 17.32 28.07
N ASP A 1041 9.76 18.18 27.96
CA ASP A 1041 8.68 18.30 28.94
C ASP A 1041 7.62 17.20 28.78
N TYR A 1042 7.54 16.54 27.62
CA TYR A 1042 6.47 15.58 27.34
C TYR A 1042 6.63 14.25 28.08
N LYS A 1043 7.85 13.81 28.40
CA LYS A 1043 8.09 12.59 29.19
C LYS A 1043 7.30 12.60 30.50
N ALA A 1044 7.44 13.69 31.28
CA ALA A 1044 6.81 13.82 32.60
C ALA A 1044 5.28 13.79 32.52
N ILE A 1045 4.72 14.26 31.41
CA ILE A 1045 3.29 14.31 31.19
C ILE A 1045 2.74 12.99 30.66
N LEU A 1046 3.44 12.31 29.75
CA LEU A 1046 3.08 10.95 29.31
C LEU A 1046 3.15 9.94 30.47
N GLN A 1047 4.09 10.11 31.40
CA GLN A 1047 4.17 9.29 32.61
C GLN A 1047 2.88 9.32 33.44
N GLN A 1048 2.11 10.42 33.38
CA GLN A 1048 0.82 10.53 34.08
C GLN A 1048 -0.30 9.72 33.42
N LEU A 1049 -0.10 9.23 32.19
CA LEU A 1049 -1.03 8.38 31.45
C LEU A 1049 -0.73 6.88 31.63
N VAL A 1050 0.39 6.53 32.27
CA VAL A 1050 0.79 5.15 32.54
C VAL A 1050 -0.18 4.51 33.55
N ALA A 1051 -0.69 3.33 33.19
CA ALA A 1051 -1.65 2.55 33.97
C ALA A 1051 -1.59 1.08 33.52
N SER A 1052 -2.41 0.20 34.11
CA SER A 1052 -2.57 -1.16 33.58
C SER A 1052 -3.02 -1.11 32.12
N GLY A 1053 -2.29 -1.78 31.22
CA GLY A 1053 -2.50 -1.75 29.78
C GLY A 1053 -1.91 -0.51 29.07
N THR A 1054 -1.14 0.34 29.74
CA THR A 1054 -0.48 1.51 29.13
C THR A 1054 0.89 1.74 29.78
N VAL A 1055 1.97 1.62 29.00
CA VAL A 1055 3.35 1.79 29.49
C VAL A 1055 4.08 2.92 28.75
N LEU A 1056 5.22 3.35 29.28
CA LEU A 1056 6.05 4.41 28.69
C LEU A 1056 7.37 3.84 28.14
N MET A 1057 7.69 4.18 26.89
CA MET A 1057 9.01 4.06 26.28
C MET A 1057 9.74 5.40 26.38
N ASP A 1058 10.73 5.49 27.25
CA ASP A 1058 11.45 6.72 27.56
C ASP A 1058 12.61 7.01 26.61
N MET A 1059 12.31 7.45 25.38
CA MET A 1059 13.37 7.85 24.45
C MET A 1059 13.97 9.23 24.78
N THR A 1060 13.25 10.09 25.51
CA THR A 1060 13.79 11.37 25.98
C THR A 1060 14.98 11.14 26.92
N GLY A 1061 14.80 10.31 27.96
CA GLY A 1061 15.86 10.00 28.93
C GLY A 1061 17.01 9.20 28.31
N LEU A 1062 16.70 8.26 27.41
CA LEU A 1062 17.72 7.53 26.66
C LEU A 1062 18.58 8.49 25.82
N HIS A 1063 17.94 9.38 25.05
CA HIS A 1063 18.65 10.33 24.19
C HIS A 1063 19.45 11.37 25.00
N GLN A 1064 18.93 11.84 26.15
CA GLN A 1064 19.68 12.68 27.09
C GLN A 1064 20.94 11.97 27.61
N THR A 1065 20.84 10.68 27.93
CA THR A 1065 22.00 9.88 28.35
C THR A 1065 23.04 9.78 27.23
N LEU A 1066 22.59 9.49 26.00
CA LEU A 1066 23.46 9.42 24.84
C LEU A 1066 24.15 10.76 24.54
N LEU A 1067 23.42 11.88 24.63
CA LEU A 1067 23.98 13.23 24.45
C LEU A 1067 25.04 13.61 25.50
N GLY A 1068 25.10 12.89 26.62
CA GLY A 1068 26.17 13.03 27.60
C GLY A 1068 27.52 12.46 27.15
N GLY A 1069 27.52 11.53 26.20
CA GLY A 1069 28.73 10.88 25.66
C GLY A 1069 28.95 11.05 24.15
N LYS A 1070 27.91 11.42 23.40
CA LYS A 1070 27.93 11.60 21.94
C LYS A 1070 27.38 12.96 21.55
N ARG A 1071 27.73 13.43 20.35
CA ARG A 1071 27.16 14.65 19.77
C ARG A 1071 25.86 14.32 19.05
N PHE A 1072 25.02 15.33 18.86
CA PHE A 1072 23.77 15.21 18.12
C PHE A 1072 23.98 14.67 16.68
N GLN A 1073 25.03 15.15 16.02
CA GLN A 1073 25.42 14.74 14.67
C GLN A 1073 25.82 13.27 14.56
N ASP A 1074 26.27 12.65 15.65
CA ASP A 1074 26.67 11.25 15.65
C ASP A 1074 25.44 10.31 15.61
N MET A 1075 24.25 10.84 15.84
CA MET A 1075 23.02 10.06 16.09
C MET A 1075 21.86 10.45 15.18
N THR A 1076 22.05 11.41 14.28
CA THR A 1076 20.98 11.92 13.41
C THR A 1076 21.38 11.87 11.95
N GLY A 1077 20.40 11.62 11.09
CA GLY A 1077 20.59 11.48 9.65
C GLY A 1077 20.31 12.75 8.85
N ASN A 1078 19.68 13.76 9.49
CA ASN A 1078 19.42 15.05 8.86
C ASN A 1078 20.03 16.26 9.60
N ASN A 1079 20.71 16.04 10.73
CA ASN A 1079 21.26 17.07 11.61
C ASN A 1079 20.21 18.06 12.19
N VAL A 1080 18.92 17.72 12.14
CA VAL A 1080 17.84 18.55 12.71
C VAL A 1080 17.05 17.78 13.76
N ASN A 1081 16.55 16.59 13.43
CA ASN A 1081 15.66 15.81 14.31
C ASN A 1081 15.51 14.33 13.94
N HIS A 1082 15.78 13.92 12.70
CA HIS A 1082 15.59 12.54 12.26
C HIS A 1082 16.78 11.65 12.69
N PRO A 1083 16.52 10.47 13.28
CA PRO A 1083 17.56 9.55 13.74
C PRO A 1083 18.32 8.94 12.55
N ASN A 1084 19.63 8.75 12.68
CA ASN A 1084 20.36 7.84 11.77
C ASN A 1084 20.19 6.38 12.23
N ASP A 1085 20.78 5.44 11.49
CA ASP A 1085 20.70 4.00 11.79
C ASP A 1085 21.03 3.64 13.25
N PHE A 1086 21.97 4.36 13.89
CA PHE A 1086 22.32 4.17 15.29
C PHE A 1086 21.14 4.53 16.21
N LEU A 1087 20.54 5.70 16.05
CA LEU A 1087 19.42 6.09 16.91
C LEU A 1087 18.12 5.34 16.52
N VAL A 1088 17.94 4.95 15.26
CA VAL A 1088 16.84 4.08 14.79
C VAL A 1088 16.86 2.74 15.52
N ARG A 1089 18.01 2.06 15.61
CA ARG A 1089 18.06 0.81 16.39
C ARG A 1089 17.87 1.05 17.89
N ALA A 1090 18.22 2.21 18.44
CA ALA A 1090 17.92 2.53 19.83
C ALA A 1090 16.41 2.49 20.12
N TYR A 1091 15.58 3.01 19.21
CA TYR A 1091 14.11 2.89 19.29
C TYR A 1091 13.67 1.42 19.24
N ALA A 1092 14.17 0.65 18.27
CA ALA A 1092 13.79 -0.75 18.09
C ALA A 1092 14.20 -1.64 19.29
N GLN A 1093 15.39 -1.40 19.83
CA GLN A 1093 15.92 -2.08 21.01
C GLN A 1093 15.13 -1.72 22.26
N SER A 1094 14.73 -0.45 22.39
CA SER A 1094 13.90 0.01 23.51
C SER A 1094 12.55 -0.68 23.51
N MET A 1095 11.92 -0.75 22.33
CA MET A 1095 10.65 -1.45 22.14
C MET A 1095 10.79 -2.95 22.45
N SER A 1096 11.85 -3.58 21.98
CA SER A 1096 12.13 -5.00 22.25
C SER A 1096 12.33 -5.26 23.75
N ALA A 1097 13.11 -4.42 24.44
CA ALA A 1097 13.37 -4.54 25.87
C ALA A 1097 12.11 -4.35 26.74
N LEU A 1098 11.11 -3.59 26.29
CA LEU A 1098 9.84 -3.46 27.00
C LEU A 1098 9.02 -4.76 27.00
N LEU A 1099 9.16 -5.56 25.93
CA LEU A 1099 8.29 -6.69 25.64
C LEU A 1099 8.99 -8.05 25.69
N ILE A 1100 10.32 -8.09 25.78
CA ILE A 1100 11.13 -9.31 25.90
C ILE A 1100 11.87 -9.26 27.24
N PRO A 1101 11.69 -10.28 28.12
CA PRO A 1101 12.26 -10.29 29.47
C PRO A 1101 13.76 -10.57 29.53
#